data_AF-A0A1N5TYW6-F1
#
_entry.id   AF-A0A1N5TYW6-F1
#
_cell.length_a   1.000
_cell.length_b   1.000
_cell.length_c   1.000
_cell.angle_alpha   90.00
_cell.angle_beta   90.00
_cell.angle_gamma   90.00
#
_symmetry.space_group_name_H-M   'P 1'
#
loop_
_entity.id
_entity.type
_entity.pdbx_description
1 polymer ?
#
loop_
_entity_poly.entity_id
_entity_poly.type
_entity_poly.pdbx_seq_one_letter_code
_entity_poly.pdbx_strand_id
1 'polypeptide(L)'
;MAFLAGENPRRALVQAPVGFGKTIIIAELCSRLIQAGRARKILIVTDLRWDAVAIYDALRRYHPAGDRGRPGGPLHVGQYVGGASAPGNVMVATSQRLLSHAKAQEQGDRASLIDDEILDGIDLVLVYEAHRTTQSALVEFSDKIAAPLIAFGISADKRTLDLFGGEPLWKQSFEQAILEGYNLPPRIYRLTSAPETAAGSAGPRARIHEVVTEFRDKLFSEAFPDRTMVPKTLIFAMSDAHANAVVEACQQVFEETQDFAVKITAHLTNPYEVLDRFRTERGPRIAVSVDMLASGVDMPAVECLVFLRPIRSELLYQQMLGRGTRRIDSDSLQAVTPDAREKTFFAVFDAVGVTAEGHFATADRIPRQDHHRLTTRRFRLSDLLTGGVLSVGAYLRFKSRRTGSVTTAVVRDDGSLDLLDGRVFLSPSAAASAVAGYPVNGWTAWVTEEEDAPLDQLRQTMLSAAVDDLDKLGQESATLRKATDAEESGSSDGSDSEAGSETEERVRCLAELRRLRRDADAGKPHTLSVREFIALWGARGRDAHLIEIIETDLSNHGLVTVPDFRLITMEDQVTVGLSADAATSPSDAAEPDAVDTPLTAATGTTRITERTKPSKIRQRPERGLVVGNLPSASLGVESVKPAATIEQAITTMLLHDYSQLAVMSGQRNLSGAVTWKSIAKARHQKRDAPLSAAVIPAVEVSYAEDLIDALPKITAHDFVFVRGPHNTISGIVTASDVVQTYGVMTSPFFIIGEIDQILRWILEDAIDIEQVQVLCDADGTRQIDGFSRLTMGDYQRVLENPEAWAALGWPLDRRVFSQWLRRICEMRNNIMHFNGDPLPDDMVTMLKNFLSLLREYCP
;
A
#
# COMPACT_ATOMS: atom_id res chain seq x y z
N MET A 1 25.47 -2.43 -1.57
CA MET A 1 26.38 -3.56 -1.82
C MET A 1 26.17 -4.15 -3.20
N ALA A 2 25.00 -4.68 -3.56
CA ALA A 2 24.72 -5.15 -4.93
C ALA A 2 24.91 -4.06 -5.99
N PHE A 3 24.46 -2.83 -5.71
CA PHE A 3 24.69 -1.66 -6.57
C PHE A 3 26.17 -1.37 -6.89
N LEU A 4 27.08 -1.61 -5.93
CA LEU A 4 28.52 -1.38 -6.13
C LEU A 4 29.22 -2.57 -6.81
N ALA A 5 28.51 -3.67 -7.04
CA ALA A 5 29.04 -4.91 -7.61
C ALA A 5 28.51 -5.21 -9.03
N GLY A 6 27.55 -4.44 -9.54
CA GLY A 6 26.96 -4.62 -10.87
C GLY A 6 27.61 -3.74 -11.95
N GLU A 7 27.54 -4.17 -13.22
CA GLU A 7 28.16 -3.45 -14.36
C GLU A 7 27.31 -2.28 -14.92
N ASN A 8 26.03 -2.16 -14.56
CA ASN A 8 25.23 -0.92 -14.61
C ASN A 8 23.81 -1.21 -14.04
N PRO A 9 23.00 -0.19 -13.67
CA PRO A 9 23.30 1.24 -13.75
C PRO A 9 24.15 1.75 -12.58
N ARG A 10 25.23 2.48 -12.90
CA ARG A 10 26.14 3.18 -11.97
C ARG A 10 25.50 4.42 -11.32
N ARG A 11 24.19 4.59 -11.40
CA ARG A 11 23.46 5.74 -10.86
C ARG A 11 22.23 5.24 -10.13
N ALA A 12 22.03 5.73 -8.91
CA ALA A 12 20.85 5.42 -8.11
C ALA A 12 20.33 6.67 -7.41
N LEU A 13 19.02 6.68 -7.17
CA LEU A 13 18.33 7.74 -6.45
C LEU A 13 17.67 7.20 -5.18
N VAL A 14 17.85 7.91 -4.08
CA VAL A 14 17.21 7.68 -2.78
C VAL A 14 16.32 8.88 -2.49
N GLN A 15 15.01 8.65 -2.46
CA GLN A 15 14.02 9.66 -2.13
C GLN A 15 13.62 9.53 -0.67
N ALA A 16 14.04 10.49 0.15
CA ALA A 16 13.75 10.53 1.59
C ALA A 16 13.03 11.83 1.93
N PRO A 17 12.05 11.83 2.84
CA PRO A 17 11.37 13.06 3.20
C PRO A 17 12.30 14.02 3.95
N VAL A 18 11.87 15.27 4.07
CA VAL A 18 12.55 16.26 4.93
C VAL A 18 12.58 15.78 6.37
N GLY A 19 13.59 16.17 7.15
CA GLY A 19 13.69 15.79 8.56
C GLY A 19 14.07 14.33 8.83
N PHE A 20 14.07 13.45 7.83
CA PHE A 20 14.36 12.00 7.95
C PHE A 20 15.82 11.64 8.32
N GLY A 21 16.67 12.64 8.63
CA GLY A 21 18.06 12.38 9.01
C GLY A 21 18.98 11.94 7.87
N LYS A 22 18.78 12.45 6.65
CA LYS A 22 19.59 12.12 5.45
C LYS A 22 21.11 12.22 5.68
N THR A 23 21.56 13.23 6.44
CA THR A 23 22.99 13.42 6.78
C THR A 23 23.53 12.27 7.64
N ILE A 24 22.72 11.72 8.55
CA ILE A 24 23.08 10.54 9.36
C ILE A 24 23.13 9.29 8.49
N ILE A 25 22.16 9.13 7.57
CA ILE A 25 22.13 8.01 6.61
C ILE A 25 23.40 8.03 5.73
N ILE A 26 23.77 9.21 5.23
CA ILE A 26 25.00 9.40 4.44
C ILE A 26 26.23 9.06 5.27
N ALA A 27 26.31 9.50 6.54
CA ALA A 27 27.44 9.19 7.41
C ALA A 27 27.56 7.69 7.71
N GLU A 28 26.46 7.03 8.03
CA GLU A 28 26.39 5.57 8.22
C GLU A 28 26.82 4.82 6.95
N LEU A 29 26.33 5.26 5.78
CA LEU A 29 26.68 4.67 4.49
C LEU A 29 28.18 4.77 4.24
N CYS A 30 28.76 5.97 4.37
CA CYS A 30 30.20 6.19 4.22
C CYS A 30 30.99 5.29 5.18
N SER A 31 30.59 5.25 6.45
CA SER A 31 31.27 4.45 7.48
C SER A 31 31.27 2.96 7.13
N ARG A 32 30.10 2.40 6.78
CA ARG A 32 29.99 0.97 6.41
C ARG A 32 30.80 0.62 5.17
N LEU A 33 30.80 1.48 4.16
CA LEU A 33 31.52 1.22 2.91
C LEU A 33 33.03 1.25 3.11
N ILE A 34 33.54 2.19 3.90
CA ILE A 34 34.96 2.29 4.23
C ILE A 34 35.40 1.11 5.11
N GLN A 35 34.63 0.80 6.16
CA GLN A 35 34.93 -0.34 7.06
C GLN A 35 34.91 -1.68 6.33
N ALA A 36 33.99 -1.84 5.36
CA ALA A 36 33.93 -3.05 4.53
C ALA A 36 35.00 -3.10 3.43
N GLY A 37 35.87 -2.08 3.32
CA GLY A 37 36.91 -1.99 2.28
C GLY A 37 36.34 -1.85 0.86
N ARG A 38 35.10 -1.38 0.72
CA ARG A 38 34.39 -1.24 -0.57
C ARG A 38 34.53 0.14 -1.20
N ALA A 39 34.90 1.15 -0.41
CA ALA A 39 35.27 2.47 -0.90
C ALA A 39 36.43 2.99 -0.05
N ARG A 40 37.46 3.54 -0.70
CA ARG A 40 38.61 4.22 -0.08
C ARG A 40 38.41 5.73 -0.08
N LYS A 41 37.91 6.29 -1.19
CA LYS A 41 37.60 7.72 -1.34
C LYS A 41 36.15 7.94 -1.75
N ILE A 42 35.41 8.72 -0.96
CA ILE A 42 34.01 9.10 -1.24
C ILE A 42 33.92 10.63 -1.36
N LEU A 43 33.31 11.11 -2.43
CA LEU A 43 33.02 12.53 -2.64
C LEU A 43 31.54 12.82 -2.42
N ILE A 44 31.22 13.81 -1.60
CA ILE A 44 29.87 14.30 -1.38
C ILE A 44 29.72 15.67 -2.03
N VAL A 45 28.71 15.81 -2.89
CA VAL A 45 28.44 17.01 -3.69
C VAL A 45 27.10 17.61 -3.28
N THR A 46 27.06 18.92 -3.14
CA THR A 46 25.82 19.70 -2.91
C THR A 46 25.92 21.08 -3.54
N ASP A 47 24.82 21.80 -3.71
CA ASP A 47 24.86 23.16 -4.27
C ASP A 47 25.19 24.24 -3.24
N LEU A 48 24.75 24.05 -1.99
CA LEU A 48 24.80 25.09 -0.98
C LEU A 48 25.98 24.86 -0.03
N ARG A 49 26.72 25.94 0.23
CA ARG A 49 27.80 25.91 1.23
C ARG A 49 27.31 25.48 2.61
N TRP A 50 26.08 25.84 2.98
CA TRP A 50 25.45 25.45 4.25
C TRP A 50 25.22 23.95 4.37
N ASP A 51 24.71 23.31 3.31
CA ASP A 51 24.54 21.86 3.25
C ASP A 51 25.91 21.17 3.35
N ALA A 52 26.92 21.70 2.66
CA ALA A 52 28.27 21.14 2.69
C ALA A 52 28.86 21.19 4.12
N VAL A 53 28.72 22.32 4.81
CA VAL A 53 29.18 22.46 6.21
C VAL A 53 28.39 21.54 7.15
N ALA A 54 27.06 21.46 7.00
CA ALA A 54 26.22 20.61 7.84
C ALA A 54 26.56 19.12 7.67
N ILE A 55 26.77 18.67 6.44
CA ILE A 55 27.21 17.30 6.13
C ILE A 55 28.59 17.05 6.72
N TYR A 56 29.53 17.98 6.52
CA TYR A 56 30.89 17.87 7.05
C TYR A 56 30.89 17.72 8.58
N ASP A 57 30.13 18.55 9.29
CA ASP A 57 30.04 18.47 10.74
C ASP A 57 29.30 17.22 11.23
N ALA A 58 28.29 16.75 10.49
CA ALA A 58 27.59 15.51 10.79
C ALA A 58 28.55 14.31 10.66
N LEU A 59 29.34 14.26 9.59
CA LEU A 59 30.34 13.20 9.36
C LEU A 59 31.42 13.19 10.45
N ARG A 60 31.90 14.36 10.89
CA ARG A 60 32.92 14.47 11.95
C ARG A 60 32.42 14.05 13.33
N ARG A 61 31.13 14.29 13.60
CA ARG A 61 30.50 13.95 14.89
C ARG A 61 29.94 12.53 14.91
N TYR A 62 29.76 11.91 13.76
CA TYR A 62 29.16 10.60 13.64
C TYR A 62 30.09 9.50 14.19
N HIS A 63 29.54 8.64 15.05
CA HIS A 63 30.21 7.47 15.62
C HIS A 63 29.29 6.26 15.45
N PRO A 64 29.76 5.13 14.87
CA PRO A 64 28.97 3.93 14.74
C PRO A 64 28.52 3.38 16.10
N ALA A 65 27.37 2.72 16.11
CA ALA A 65 26.87 2.04 17.30
C ALA A 65 27.88 0.99 17.80
N GLY A 66 28.38 1.17 19.02
CA GLY A 66 29.36 0.28 19.67
C GLY A 66 30.75 0.87 19.90
N ASP A 67 31.07 2.04 19.33
CA ASP A 67 32.42 2.64 19.38
C ASP A 67 32.42 4.03 20.06
N ARG A 68 31.82 4.12 21.25
CA ARG A 68 31.83 5.36 22.06
C ARG A 68 33.16 5.49 22.78
N GLY A 69 34.10 6.28 22.24
CA GLY A 69 35.26 6.77 23.02
C GLY A 69 36.62 6.76 22.35
N ARG A 70 36.77 6.39 21.07
CA ARG A 70 38.04 6.58 20.34
C ARG A 70 38.10 7.98 19.70
N PRO A 71 39.09 8.83 20.02
CA PRO A 71 39.30 10.07 19.29
C PRO A 71 39.62 9.75 17.82
N GLY A 72 38.78 10.21 16.89
CA GLY A 72 39.02 10.11 15.45
C GLY A 72 37.88 9.53 14.62
N GLY A 73 36.93 8.79 15.19
CA GLY A 73 35.88 8.09 14.45
C GLY A 73 36.43 7.14 13.35
N PRO A 74 35.59 6.37 12.64
CA PRO A 74 36.03 5.59 11.47
C PRO A 74 36.16 6.44 10.19
N LEU A 75 35.66 7.68 10.21
CA LEU A 75 35.63 8.57 9.07
C LEU A 75 36.73 9.63 9.19
N HIS A 76 37.81 9.46 8.42
CA HIS A 76 38.74 10.54 8.17
C HIS A 76 38.11 11.52 7.18
N VAL A 77 37.40 12.53 7.69
CA VAL A 77 36.78 13.56 6.86
C VAL A 77 37.84 14.57 6.46
N GLY A 78 38.17 14.62 5.16
CA GLY A 78 39.04 15.64 4.59
C GLY A 78 38.39 17.02 4.69
N GLN A 79 39.20 18.05 4.96
CA GLN A 79 38.67 19.40 5.19
C GLN A 79 38.02 19.99 3.93
N TYR A 80 37.06 20.89 4.15
CA TYR A 80 36.50 21.82 3.18
C TYR A 80 37.57 22.34 2.20
N VAL A 81 37.37 22.09 0.90
CA VAL A 81 38.26 22.56 -0.17
C VAL A 81 38.52 24.07 0.01
N GLY A 82 39.77 24.49 0.26
CA GLY A 82 40.11 25.91 0.44
C GLY A 82 41.19 26.21 1.48
N GLY A 83 41.81 25.20 2.10
CA GLY A 83 43.05 25.35 2.86
C GLY A 83 43.89 24.09 2.73
N ALA A 84 45.21 24.24 2.59
CA ALA A 84 46.14 23.12 2.47
C ALA A 84 46.11 22.26 3.75
N SER A 85 45.50 21.07 3.69
CA SER A 85 45.68 20.00 4.69
C SER A 85 45.21 18.65 4.15
N ALA A 86 45.73 17.57 4.77
CA ALA A 86 45.84 16.21 4.26
C ALA A 86 44.52 15.55 3.76
N PRO A 87 44.59 14.67 2.74
CA PRO A 87 43.43 14.00 2.16
C PRO A 87 42.82 12.99 3.14
N GLY A 88 41.52 13.15 3.42
CA GLY A 88 40.70 12.16 4.15
C GLY A 88 39.93 11.24 3.20
N ASN A 89 39.41 10.14 3.74
CA ASN A 89 38.61 9.14 3.03
C ASN A 89 37.25 9.69 2.53
N VAL A 90 36.72 10.73 3.17
CA VAL A 90 35.44 11.36 2.78
C VAL A 90 35.65 12.85 2.56
N MET A 91 35.13 13.36 1.44
CA MET A 91 35.29 14.76 1.02
C MET A 91 33.93 15.39 0.77
N VAL A 92 33.79 16.69 1.04
CA VAL A 92 32.55 17.44 0.81
C VAL A 92 32.86 18.69 -0.01
N ALA A 93 32.19 18.87 -1.15
CA ALA A 93 32.41 19.99 -2.04
C ALA A 93 31.08 20.55 -2.59
N THR A 94 31.11 21.81 -3.02
CA THR A 94 29.99 22.41 -3.74
C THR A 94 30.12 22.17 -5.24
N SER A 95 28.99 21.96 -5.93
CA SER A 95 28.92 21.78 -7.38
C SER A 95 29.62 22.92 -8.15
N GLN A 96 29.36 24.18 -7.75
CA GLN A 96 29.96 25.36 -8.38
C GLN A 96 31.48 25.36 -8.30
N ARG A 97 32.06 24.87 -7.20
CA ARG A 97 33.51 24.80 -7.04
C ARG A 97 34.13 23.71 -7.88
N LEU A 98 33.48 22.54 -7.94
CA LEU A 98 33.88 21.46 -8.84
C LEU A 98 33.82 21.90 -10.31
N LEU A 99 32.80 22.69 -10.67
CA LEU A 99 32.67 23.26 -12.01
C LEU A 99 33.75 24.32 -12.29
N SER A 100 34.02 25.24 -11.36
CA SER A 100 35.11 26.22 -11.50
C SER A 100 36.46 25.54 -11.68
N HIS A 101 36.69 24.44 -10.96
CA HIS A 101 37.88 23.60 -11.13
C HIS A 101 37.96 23.00 -12.52
N ALA A 102 36.88 22.34 -12.97
CA ALA A 102 36.82 21.73 -14.30
C ALA A 102 37.04 22.74 -15.44
N LYS A 103 36.56 23.98 -15.29
CA LYS A 103 36.76 25.06 -16.27
C LYS A 103 38.17 25.63 -16.26
N ALA A 104 38.79 25.77 -15.08
CA ALA A 104 40.19 26.20 -14.97
C ALA A 104 41.13 25.20 -15.65
N GLN A 105 40.86 23.90 -15.51
CA GLN A 105 41.60 22.83 -16.19
C GLN A 105 41.49 22.92 -17.71
N GLU A 106 40.29 23.10 -18.26
CA GLU A 106 40.09 23.29 -19.71
C GLU A 106 40.81 24.51 -20.27
N GLN A 107 40.95 25.56 -19.45
CA GLN A 107 41.63 26.81 -19.82
C GLN A 107 43.14 26.78 -19.59
N GLY A 108 43.69 25.66 -19.10
CA GLY A 108 45.12 25.50 -18.79
C GLY A 108 45.61 26.35 -17.62
N ASP A 109 44.70 26.82 -16.77
CA ASP A 109 45.01 27.65 -15.61
C ASP A 109 45.45 26.78 -14.43
N ARG A 110 46.73 26.87 -14.05
CA ARG A 110 47.32 26.15 -12.91
C ARG A 110 46.90 26.72 -11.55
N ALA A 111 46.15 27.82 -11.50
CA ALA A 111 45.62 28.41 -10.27
C ALA A 111 44.31 27.75 -9.80
N SER A 112 44.13 26.46 -10.05
CA SER A 112 42.95 25.74 -9.58
C SER A 112 42.93 25.64 -8.05
N LEU A 113 41.76 25.74 -7.44
CA LEU A 113 41.59 25.72 -5.98
C LEU A 113 41.52 24.30 -5.38
N ILE A 114 41.58 23.26 -6.22
CA ILE A 114 41.48 21.84 -5.84
C ILE A 114 42.67 21.11 -6.46
N ASP A 115 43.49 20.39 -5.68
CA ASP A 115 44.57 19.60 -6.28
C ASP A 115 43.99 18.42 -7.08
N ASP A 116 44.43 18.18 -8.32
CA ASP A 116 43.88 17.09 -9.15
C ASP A 116 44.04 15.70 -8.51
N GLU A 117 45.13 15.48 -7.75
CA GLU A 117 45.36 14.27 -6.95
C GLU A 117 44.24 13.96 -5.94
N ILE A 118 43.46 14.98 -5.57
CA ILE A 118 42.33 14.85 -4.65
C ILE A 118 41.15 14.16 -5.34
N LEU A 119 40.88 14.51 -6.60
CA LEU A 119 39.75 13.98 -7.37
C LEU A 119 40.08 12.62 -8.02
N ASP A 120 41.36 12.28 -8.13
CA ASP A 120 41.80 10.98 -8.61
C ASP A 120 41.46 9.83 -7.63
N GLY A 121 40.92 8.75 -8.18
CA GLY A 121 40.62 7.52 -7.45
C GLY A 121 39.39 7.61 -6.53
N ILE A 122 38.40 8.45 -6.86
CA ILE A 122 37.09 8.44 -6.19
C ILE A 122 36.37 7.12 -6.52
N ASP A 123 35.94 6.39 -5.49
CA ASP A 123 35.22 5.12 -5.63
C ASP A 123 33.69 5.30 -5.65
N LEU A 124 33.19 6.42 -5.11
CA LEU A 124 31.75 6.72 -5.01
C LEU A 124 31.51 8.23 -4.90
N VAL A 125 30.51 8.72 -5.63
CA VAL A 125 29.99 10.08 -5.48
C VAL A 125 28.59 10.06 -4.88
N LEU A 126 28.38 10.84 -3.82
CA LEU A 126 27.08 11.05 -3.21
C LEU A 126 26.59 12.45 -3.52
N VAL A 127 25.35 12.59 -4.00
CA VAL A 127 24.76 13.90 -4.32
C VAL A 127 23.68 14.22 -3.30
N TYR A 128 23.82 15.33 -2.58
CA TYR A 128 22.88 15.78 -1.57
C TYR A 128 21.96 16.88 -2.10
N GLU A 129 20.66 16.71 -1.91
CA GLU A 129 19.59 17.56 -2.44
C GLU A 129 19.66 17.62 -3.98
N ALA A 130 19.66 16.44 -4.61
CA ALA A 130 19.84 16.28 -6.06
C ALA A 130 18.82 17.06 -6.92
N HIS A 131 17.63 17.34 -6.38
CA HIS A 131 16.62 18.20 -7.02
C HIS A 131 17.06 19.67 -7.17
N ARG A 132 18.05 20.11 -6.38
CA ARG A 132 18.66 21.46 -6.47
C ARG A 132 19.92 21.44 -7.32
N THR A 133 20.73 20.39 -7.18
CA THR A 133 22.08 20.29 -7.73
C THR A 133 22.07 20.59 -9.23
N THR A 134 22.34 21.86 -9.58
CA THR A 134 22.12 22.44 -10.91
C THR A 134 22.42 21.44 -12.02
N GLN A 135 21.38 21.06 -12.75
CA GLN A 135 21.36 19.93 -13.68
C GLN A 135 22.46 20.01 -14.76
N SER A 136 23.02 21.19 -15.02
CA SER A 136 24.17 21.38 -15.94
C SER A 136 25.51 20.98 -15.30
N ALA A 137 25.77 21.43 -14.07
CA ALA A 137 27.07 21.26 -13.42
C ALA A 137 27.28 19.81 -12.97
N LEU A 138 26.22 19.15 -12.47
CA LEU A 138 26.30 17.75 -12.09
C LEU A 138 26.48 16.83 -13.30
N VAL A 139 25.78 17.09 -14.41
CA VAL A 139 25.93 16.30 -15.65
C VAL A 139 27.35 16.46 -16.20
N GLU A 140 27.80 17.71 -16.38
CA GLU A 140 29.14 18.05 -16.89
C GLU A 140 30.26 17.48 -16.00
N PHE A 141 30.04 17.43 -14.69
CA PHE A 141 30.97 16.80 -13.74
C PHE A 141 30.87 15.28 -13.73
N SER A 142 29.67 14.71 -13.83
CA SER A 142 29.42 13.27 -13.80
C SER A 142 30.01 12.56 -15.01
N ASP A 143 30.05 13.22 -16.18
CA ASP A 143 30.68 12.67 -17.39
C ASP A 143 32.21 12.61 -17.25
N LYS A 144 32.79 13.43 -16.36
CA LYS A 144 34.23 13.48 -16.09
C LYS A 144 34.65 12.50 -14.98
N ILE A 145 33.71 11.90 -14.23
CA ILE A 145 34.00 10.97 -13.13
C ILE A 145 33.47 9.58 -13.45
N ALA A 146 34.38 8.61 -13.56
CA ALA A 146 34.05 7.21 -13.83
C ALA A 146 33.48 6.43 -12.62
N ALA A 147 33.20 7.10 -11.50
CA ALA A 147 32.70 6.48 -10.28
C ALA A 147 31.16 6.34 -10.27
N PRO A 148 30.59 5.35 -9.55
CA PRO A 148 29.14 5.29 -9.31
C PRO A 148 28.62 6.52 -8.55
N LEU A 149 27.36 6.88 -8.80
CA LEU A 149 26.66 8.01 -8.18
C LEU A 149 25.42 7.55 -7.41
N ILE A 150 25.25 8.05 -6.19
CA ILE A 150 24.00 7.89 -5.41
C ILE A 150 23.48 9.27 -5.03
N ALA A 151 22.29 9.62 -5.50
CA ALA A 151 21.63 10.86 -5.17
C ALA A 151 20.64 10.71 -4.01
N PHE A 152 20.57 11.74 -3.17
CA PHE A 152 19.59 11.90 -2.11
C PHE A 152 18.73 13.13 -2.40
N GLY A 153 17.41 12.94 -2.52
CA GLY A 153 16.45 14.00 -2.83
C GLY A 153 15.22 13.94 -1.93
N ILE A 154 14.45 15.04 -1.86
CA ILE A 154 13.12 15.06 -1.22
C ILE A 154 12.07 14.62 -2.23
N SER A 155 12.20 15.17 -3.43
CA SER A 155 11.46 14.80 -4.62
C SER A 155 12.44 14.65 -5.78
N ALA A 156 11.99 14.02 -6.86
CA ALA A 156 12.71 13.99 -8.12
C ALA A 156 11.75 14.41 -9.22
N ASP A 157 12.14 15.47 -9.96
CA ASP A 157 11.47 15.82 -11.20
C ASP A 157 11.82 14.79 -12.28
N LYS A 158 11.08 14.80 -13.39
CA LYS A 158 11.29 13.88 -14.51
C LYS A 158 12.77 13.84 -14.94
N ARG A 159 13.43 15.00 -14.98
CA ARG A 159 14.85 15.10 -15.35
C ARG A 159 15.79 14.42 -14.35
N THR A 160 15.55 14.57 -13.05
CA THR A 160 16.32 13.88 -12.01
C THR A 160 16.10 12.36 -12.10
N LEU A 161 14.86 11.92 -12.34
CA LEU A 161 14.55 10.51 -12.55
C LEU A 161 15.29 9.95 -13.77
N ASP A 162 15.22 10.65 -14.92
CA ASP A 162 15.91 10.27 -16.15
C ASP A 162 17.44 10.16 -15.94
N LEU A 163 18.03 11.06 -15.14
CA LEU A 163 19.47 11.07 -14.85
C LEU A 163 19.94 9.89 -13.99
N PHE A 164 19.06 9.36 -13.13
CA PHE A 164 19.37 8.33 -12.13
C PHE A 164 18.67 6.97 -12.36
N GLY A 165 18.21 6.69 -13.59
CA GLY A 165 17.74 5.36 -13.98
C GLY A 165 16.22 5.14 -13.86
N GLY A 166 15.42 6.20 -13.91
CA GLY A 166 13.96 6.15 -13.99
C GLY A 166 13.28 6.05 -12.63
N GLU A 167 13.46 4.96 -11.89
CA GLU A 167 12.83 4.78 -10.56
C GLU A 167 13.83 4.94 -9.40
N PRO A 168 13.43 5.58 -8.28
CA PRO A 168 14.26 5.60 -7.08
C PRO A 168 14.52 4.19 -6.56
N LEU A 169 15.78 3.89 -6.23
CA LEU A 169 16.20 2.65 -5.57
C LEU A 169 15.46 2.44 -4.25
N TRP A 170 15.13 3.54 -3.57
CA TRP A 170 14.34 3.55 -2.36
C TRP A 170 13.57 4.87 -2.26
N LYS A 171 12.30 4.79 -1.87
CA LYS A 171 11.44 5.96 -1.65
C LYS A 171 10.67 5.82 -0.35
N GLN A 172 10.54 6.93 0.37
CA GLN A 172 9.73 7.06 1.58
C GLN A 172 8.95 8.36 1.50
N SER A 173 7.65 8.32 1.80
CA SER A 173 6.82 9.51 1.87
C SER A 173 6.95 10.20 3.23
N PHE A 174 6.62 11.49 3.30
CA PHE A 174 6.65 12.25 4.54
C PHE A 174 5.61 11.72 5.55
N GLU A 175 4.44 11.33 5.06
CA GLU A 175 3.34 10.74 5.83
C GLU A 175 3.76 9.40 6.42
N GLN A 176 4.38 8.54 5.62
CA GLN A 176 4.87 7.25 6.10
C GLN A 176 5.97 7.43 7.16
N ALA A 177 6.84 8.43 6.99
CA ALA A 177 7.84 8.77 8.01
C ALA A 177 7.23 9.31 9.32
N ILE A 178 6.06 9.97 9.27
CA ILE A 178 5.31 10.34 10.47
C ILE A 178 4.71 9.10 11.13
N LEU A 179 4.05 8.24 10.35
CA LEU A 179 3.41 7.01 10.85
C LEU A 179 4.42 6.06 11.51
N GLU A 180 5.62 5.96 10.94
CA GLU A 180 6.72 5.15 11.49
C GLU A 180 7.44 5.85 12.66
N GLY A 181 7.05 7.08 13.01
CA GLY A 181 7.61 7.84 14.13
C GLY A 181 9.01 8.40 13.87
N TYR A 182 9.46 8.46 12.61
CA TYR A 182 10.72 9.12 12.24
C TYR A 182 10.58 10.65 12.23
N ASN A 183 9.40 11.15 11.83
CA ASN A 183 9.07 12.56 11.74
C ASN A 183 7.91 12.92 12.68
N LEU A 184 7.91 14.15 13.20
CA LEU A 184 6.79 14.67 13.97
C LEU A 184 5.67 15.19 13.06
N PRO A 185 4.40 14.98 13.42
CA PRO A 185 3.27 15.54 12.69
C PRO A 185 3.19 17.08 12.88
N PRO A 186 2.81 17.85 11.84
CA PRO A 186 2.47 19.25 12.00
C PRO A 186 1.07 19.42 12.58
N ARG A 187 0.83 20.48 13.36
CA ARG A 187 -0.52 20.98 13.68
C ARG A 187 -0.70 22.37 13.08
N ILE A 188 -1.71 22.54 12.23
CA ILE A 188 -1.95 23.80 11.52
C ILE A 188 -2.90 24.69 12.32
N TYR A 189 -2.51 25.95 12.45
CA TYR A 189 -3.28 27.03 13.06
C TYR A 189 -3.42 28.14 12.01
N ARG A 190 -4.60 28.26 11.40
CA ARG A 190 -4.85 29.33 10.42
C ARG A 190 -5.02 30.65 11.14
N LEU A 191 -4.36 31.69 10.66
CA LEU A 191 -4.51 33.06 11.17
C LEU A 191 -5.55 33.79 10.31
N THR A 192 -6.59 34.32 10.95
CA THR A 192 -7.73 34.97 10.28
C THR A 192 -7.54 36.47 10.10
N SER A 193 -6.59 37.08 10.81
CA SER A 193 -6.25 38.51 10.71
C SER A 193 -5.57 38.89 9.38
N ALA A 194 -5.50 37.96 8.43
CA ALA A 194 -5.00 38.20 7.09
C ALA A 194 -6.10 37.97 6.05
N PRO A 195 -6.63 39.04 5.42
CA PRO A 195 -7.56 38.90 4.32
C PRO A 195 -7.03 39.48 3.00
N GLU A 196 -7.63 38.95 1.94
CA GLU A 196 -7.63 39.31 0.53
C GLU A 196 -6.95 40.62 0.11
N THR A 197 -6.21 40.51 -1.00
CA THR A 197 -5.81 41.59 -1.90
C THR A 197 -6.97 42.52 -2.25
N ALA A 198 -7.23 43.57 -1.47
CA ALA A 198 -7.94 44.77 -1.91
C ALA A 198 -7.75 45.96 -0.96
N ALA A 199 -7.80 47.16 -1.53
CA ALA A 199 -7.53 48.46 -0.92
C ALA A 199 -8.48 48.82 0.24
N GLY A 200 -7.92 49.24 1.38
CA GLY A 200 -8.70 49.76 2.52
C GLY A 200 -7.82 50.24 3.69
N SER A 201 -7.59 51.56 3.76
CA SER A 201 -7.21 52.47 4.87
C SER A 201 -6.22 52.11 6.00
N ALA A 202 -5.69 50.89 6.16
CA ALA A 202 -4.63 50.58 7.15
C ALA A 202 -3.31 50.23 6.47
N GLY A 203 -2.22 50.93 6.84
CA GLY A 203 -0.90 50.74 6.25
C GLY A 203 -0.33 49.32 6.48
N PRO A 204 0.66 48.87 5.68
CA PRO A 204 1.23 47.51 5.76
C PRO A 204 1.72 47.11 7.17
N ARG A 205 2.18 48.06 7.99
CA ARG A 205 2.68 47.83 9.36
C ARG A 205 1.57 47.48 10.38
N ALA A 206 0.39 48.08 10.29
CA ALA A 206 -0.70 47.82 11.23
C ALA A 206 -1.21 46.37 11.11
N ARG A 207 -1.25 45.84 9.87
CA ARG A 207 -1.64 44.44 9.59
C ARG A 207 -0.63 43.41 10.08
N ILE A 208 0.68 43.70 10.05
CA ILE A 208 1.71 42.79 10.60
C ILE A 208 1.53 42.67 12.11
N HIS A 209 1.27 43.78 12.80
CA HIS A 209 1.05 43.77 14.25
C HIS A 209 -0.17 42.93 14.63
N GLU A 210 -1.28 43.04 13.89
CA GLU A 210 -2.49 42.22 14.08
C GLU A 210 -2.19 40.71 13.91
N VAL A 211 -1.52 40.33 12.82
CA VAL A 211 -1.15 38.92 12.55
C VAL A 211 -0.21 38.36 13.63
N VAL A 212 0.78 39.14 14.08
CA VAL A 212 1.70 38.72 15.15
C VAL A 212 0.98 38.64 16.50
N THR A 213 -0.01 39.50 16.74
CA THR A 213 -0.87 39.43 17.94
C THR A 213 -1.70 38.15 17.94
N GLU A 214 -2.38 37.84 16.83
CA GLU A 214 -3.15 36.60 16.72
C GLU A 214 -2.25 35.37 16.85
N PHE A 215 -1.05 35.39 16.26
CA PHE A 215 -0.05 34.34 16.44
C PHE A 215 0.30 34.14 17.92
N ARG A 216 0.64 35.21 18.65
CA ARG A 216 0.95 35.14 20.09
C ARG A 216 -0.21 34.55 20.87
N ASP A 217 -1.43 35.00 20.59
CA ASP A 217 -2.60 34.60 21.36
C ASP A 217 -2.87 33.11 21.12
N LYS A 218 -2.89 32.64 19.86
CA LYS A 218 -3.06 31.22 19.51
C LYS A 218 -1.91 30.32 19.98
N LEU A 219 -0.70 30.87 20.04
CA LEU A 219 0.46 30.15 20.54
C LEU A 219 0.23 29.66 21.98
N PHE A 220 -0.29 30.52 22.85
CA PHE A 220 -0.50 30.22 24.27
C PHE A 220 -1.93 29.79 24.61
N SER A 221 -2.93 30.00 23.74
CA SER A 221 -4.30 29.53 24.01
C SER A 221 -4.57 28.14 23.42
N GLU A 222 -4.00 27.83 22.26
CA GLU A 222 -4.34 26.63 21.49
C GLU A 222 -3.13 25.70 21.28
N ALA A 223 -2.00 26.23 20.82
CA ALA A 223 -0.86 25.41 20.45
C ALA A 223 -0.10 24.87 21.68
N PHE A 224 0.18 25.73 22.64
CA PHE A 224 1.01 25.41 23.81
C PHE A 224 0.46 26.06 25.09
N PRO A 225 -0.73 25.63 25.56
CA PRO A 225 -1.41 26.26 26.69
C PRO A 225 -0.67 26.16 28.03
N ASP A 226 0.15 25.12 28.20
CA ASP A 226 0.93 24.90 29.42
C ASP A 226 2.31 25.61 29.40
N ARG A 227 2.60 26.40 28.38
CA ARG A 227 3.90 27.08 28.22
C ARG A 227 3.82 28.54 28.60
N THR A 228 4.89 29.05 29.19
CA THR A 228 5.06 30.47 29.51
C THR A 228 6.13 31.12 28.65
N MET A 229 7.07 30.32 28.13
CA MET A 229 8.10 30.75 27.19
C MET A 229 7.66 30.46 25.75
N VAL A 230 7.87 31.42 24.86
CA VAL A 230 7.66 31.25 23.42
C VAL A 230 8.56 30.13 22.90
N PRO A 231 8.03 29.05 22.29
CA PRO A 231 8.84 28.00 21.67
C PRO A 231 9.74 28.55 20.56
N LYS A 232 10.84 27.85 20.22
CA LYS A 232 11.73 28.31 19.13
C LYS A 232 10.93 28.39 17.83
N THR A 233 10.83 29.60 17.29
CA THR A 233 9.91 29.94 16.20
C THR A 233 10.66 30.44 14.99
N LEU A 234 10.34 29.92 13.81
CA LEU A 234 10.80 30.42 12.53
C LEU A 234 9.66 31.12 11.78
N ILE A 235 9.90 32.34 11.32
CA ILE A 235 8.93 33.11 10.53
C ILE A 235 9.46 33.32 9.12
N PHE A 236 8.66 32.96 8.10
CA PHE A 236 8.99 33.11 6.69
C PHE A 236 8.36 34.40 6.12
N ALA A 237 9.20 35.42 5.91
CA ALA A 237 8.81 36.73 5.40
C ALA A 237 9.00 36.86 3.87
N MET A 238 8.24 37.74 3.24
CA MET A 238 8.25 37.94 1.78
C MET A 238 9.47 38.70 1.25
N SER A 239 10.05 39.61 2.03
CA SER A 239 11.16 40.48 1.62
C SER A 239 11.98 40.93 2.83
N ASP A 240 13.17 41.48 2.62
CA ASP A 240 14.02 41.97 3.73
C ASP A 240 13.33 43.11 4.51
N ALA A 241 12.65 44.01 3.81
CA ALA A 241 11.86 45.07 4.43
C ALA A 241 10.69 44.52 5.26
N HIS A 242 10.01 43.48 4.75
CA HIS A 242 8.96 42.79 5.49
C HIS A 242 9.53 42.09 6.73
N ALA A 243 10.69 41.44 6.62
CA ALA A 243 11.36 40.80 7.75
C ALA A 243 11.70 41.79 8.87
N ASN A 244 12.19 42.99 8.52
CA ASN A 244 12.44 44.04 9.52
C ASN A 244 11.15 44.45 10.25
N ALA A 245 10.05 44.66 9.50
CA ALA A 245 8.76 45.03 10.08
C ALA A 245 8.17 43.93 10.98
N VAL A 246 8.36 42.66 10.64
CA VAL A 246 7.94 41.52 11.46
C VAL A 246 8.75 41.44 12.75
N VAL A 247 10.08 41.66 12.69
CA VAL A 247 10.93 41.71 13.90
C VAL A 247 10.47 42.83 14.82
N GLU A 248 10.25 44.04 14.30
CA GLU A 248 9.71 45.18 15.05
C GLU A 248 8.37 44.83 15.73
N ALA A 249 7.45 44.19 15.00
CA ALA A 249 6.15 43.79 15.52
C ALA A 249 6.27 42.69 16.60
N CYS A 250 7.13 41.69 16.42
CA CYS A 250 7.37 40.66 17.45
C CYS A 250 7.92 41.26 18.74
N GLN A 251 8.85 42.20 18.66
CA GLN A 251 9.39 42.86 19.86
C GLN A 251 8.32 43.67 20.61
N GLN A 252 7.42 44.35 19.87
CA GLN A 252 6.32 45.12 20.46
C GLN A 252 5.23 44.24 21.08
N VAL A 253 4.76 43.22 20.34
CA VAL A 253 3.62 42.38 20.72
C VAL A 253 3.96 41.44 21.88
N PHE A 254 5.19 40.94 21.93
CA PHE A 254 5.65 40.09 23.02
C PHE A 254 6.21 40.89 24.21
N GLU A 255 6.30 42.22 24.10
CA GLU A 255 6.84 43.12 25.13
C GLU A 255 8.28 42.76 25.56
N GLU A 256 9.10 42.36 24.59
CA GLU A 256 10.42 41.77 24.83
C GLU A 256 11.57 42.63 24.29
N THR A 257 12.80 42.32 24.73
CA THR A 257 14.01 43.05 24.33
C THR A 257 14.37 42.85 22.85
N GLN A 258 15.28 43.70 22.33
CA GLN A 258 15.72 43.61 20.92
C GLN A 258 16.34 42.25 20.55
N ASP A 259 16.88 41.51 21.51
CA ASP A 259 17.48 40.19 21.31
C ASP A 259 16.47 39.05 21.27
N PHE A 260 15.17 39.31 21.42
CA PHE A 260 14.12 38.28 21.42
C PHE A 260 13.79 37.76 20.02
N ALA A 261 13.63 38.68 19.06
CA ALA A 261 13.34 38.37 17.66
C ALA A 261 14.47 38.91 16.77
N VAL A 262 15.07 38.04 15.96
CA VAL A 262 16.19 38.40 15.07
C VAL A 262 15.87 38.10 13.62
N LYS A 263 16.39 38.93 12.72
CA LYS A 263 16.39 38.65 11.29
C LYS A 263 17.60 37.79 10.93
N ILE A 264 17.40 36.75 10.12
CA ILE A 264 18.47 35.91 9.56
C ILE A 264 18.34 35.90 8.03
N THR A 265 19.18 36.69 7.36
CA THR A 265 19.26 36.79 5.90
C THR A 265 20.70 36.64 5.42
N ALA A 266 20.86 36.24 4.15
CA ALA A 266 22.17 36.02 3.53
C ALA A 266 23.03 37.29 3.41
N HIS A 267 22.43 38.48 3.61
CA HIS A 267 23.11 39.78 3.53
C HIS A 267 23.69 40.26 4.86
N LEU A 268 23.51 39.51 5.96
CA LEU A 268 24.16 39.82 7.23
C LEU A 268 25.68 39.64 7.14
N THR A 269 26.42 40.44 7.89
CA THR A 269 27.89 40.35 7.98
C THR A 269 28.35 39.02 8.59
N ASN A 270 27.63 38.51 9.61
CA ASN A 270 27.92 37.23 10.24
C ASN A 270 26.64 36.42 10.55
N PRO A 271 25.97 35.85 9.54
CA PRO A 271 24.73 35.12 9.75
C PRO A 271 24.96 33.78 10.48
N TYR A 272 26.18 33.23 10.46
CA TYR A 272 26.54 31.97 11.13
C TYR A 272 26.43 32.08 12.65
N GLU A 273 26.94 33.17 13.21
CA GLU A 273 26.93 33.41 14.65
C GLU A 273 25.49 33.57 15.18
N VAL A 274 24.67 34.40 14.52
CA VAL A 274 23.27 34.61 14.90
C VAL A 274 22.47 33.30 14.84
N LEU A 275 22.74 32.48 13.83
CA LEU A 275 22.11 31.18 13.64
C LEU A 275 22.49 30.19 14.73
N ASP A 276 23.77 30.12 15.08
CA ASP A 276 24.26 29.20 16.11
C ASP A 276 23.72 29.58 17.48
N ARG A 277 23.67 30.88 17.78
CA ARG A 277 22.97 31.42 18.96
C ARG A 277 21.50 31.02 18.99
N PHE A 278 20.75 31.23 17.90
CA PHE A 278 19.34 30.81 17.83
C PHE A 278 19.15 29.31 18.09
N ARG A 279 20.09 28.45 17.67
CA ARG A 279 20.01 27.00 17.82
C ARG A 279 20.35 26.51 19.24
N THR A 280 21.35 27.12 19.86
CA THR A 280 21.99 26.57 21.06
C THR A 280 21.68 27.36 22.33
N GLU A 281 21.43 28.66 22.22
CA GLU A 281 21.13 29.53 23.35
C GLU A 281 19.63 29.63 23.60
N ARG A 282 19.24 30.04 24.82
CA ARG A 282 17.82 30.25 25.16
C ARG A 282 17.18 31.35 24.32
N GLY A 283 17.86 32.45 24.08
CA GLY A 283 17.47 33.53 23.16
C GLY A 283 18.43 33.60 21.96
N PRO A 284 18.01 34.13 20.79
CA PRO A 284 16.68 34.64 20.44
C PRO A 284 15.60 33.55 20.37
N ARG A 285 14.32 33.89 20.57
CA ARG A 285 13.18 32.95 20.48
C ARG A 285 12.56 32.87 19.10
N ILE A 286 12.59 33.99 18.37
CA ILE A 286 12.01 34.10 17.04
C ILE A 286 13.11 34.45 16.04
N ALA A 287 13.22 33.67 14.97
CA ALA A 287 14.07 34.01 13.83
C ALA A 287 13.21 34.24 12.58
N VAL A 288 13.36 35.42 11.96
CA VAL A 288 12.64 35.82 10.76
C VAL A 288 13.57 35.69 9.56
N SER A 289 13.16 34.94 8.53
CA SER A 289 13.95 34.71 7.33
C SER A 289 13.14 34.90 6.05
N VAL A 290 13.83 35.28 4.98
CA VAL A 290 13.26 35.43 3.64
C VAL A 290 13.52 34.16 2.82
N ASP A 291 14.79 33.87 2.52
CA ASP A 291 15.19 32.69 1.72
C ASP A 291 16.23 31.81 2.41
N MET A 292 16.93 32.32 3.43
CA MET A 292 18.14 31.69 3.97
C MET A 292 17.85 30.43 4.80
N LEU A 293 16.77 30.41 5.58
CA LEU A 293 16.44 29.28 6.48
C LEU A 293 15.63 28.16 5.82
N ALA A 294 15.40 28.24 4.51
CA ALA A 294 14.71 27.19 3.77
C ALA A 294 15.58 25.93 3.56
N SER A 295 16.92 26.01 3.67
CA SER A 295 17.83 24.89 3.34
C SER A 295 18.89 24.60 4.41
N GLY A 296 19.23 23.31 4.59
CA GLY A 296 20.45 22.81 5.23
C GLY A 296 20.70 22.90 6.74
N VAL A 297 20.05 23.79 7.48
CA VAL A 297 20.43 24.01 8.89
C VAL A 297 19.67 23.08 9.83
N ASP A 298 20.39 22.38 10.71
CA ASP A 298 19.80 21.43 11.65
C ASP A 298 19.31 22.10 12.95
N MET A 299 17.99 22.24 13.12
CA MET A 299 17.36 22.91 14.27
C MET A 299 16.27 22.06 14.94
N PRO A 300 16.62 20.95 15.61
CA PRO A 300 15.63 20.04 16.18
C PRO A 300 14.74 20.68 17.27
N ALA A 301 15.23 21.74 17.93
CA ALA A 301 14.50 22.49 18.94
C ALA A 301 13.39 23.42 18.40
N VAL A 302 13.29 23.63 17.08
CA VAL A 302 12.23 24.47 16.48
C VAL A 302 10.87 23.78 16.61
N GLU A 303 9.94 24.43 17.30
CA GLU A 303 8.60 23.93 17.61
C GLU A 303 7.50 24.69 16.85
N CYS A 304 7.80 25.89 16.31
CA CYS A 304 6.82 26.72 15.59
C CYS A 304 7.35 27.20 14.24
N LEU A 305 6.52 27.11 13.21
CA LEU A 305 6.74 27.71 11.89
C LEU A 305 5.61 28.69 11.59
N VAL A 306 5.92 29.88 11.10
CA VAL A 306 4.93 30.91 10.75
C VAL A 306 5.11 31.32 9.30
N PHE A 307 4.07 31.14 8.49
CA PHE A 307 4.06 31.52 7.08
C PHE A 307 3.40 32.88 6.90
N LEU A 308 4.22 33.87 6.53
CA LEU A 308 3.77 35.22 6.17
C LEU A 308 4.05 35.53 4.68
N ARG A 309 4.42 34.53 3.89
CA ARG A 309 4.66 34.64 2.43
C ARG A 309 3.94 33.52 1.68
N PRO A 310 3.27 33.83 0.55
CA PRO A 310 2.80 32.81 -0.37
C PRO A 310 3.96 31.94 -0.85
N ILE A 311 3.73 30.65 -0.95
CA ILE A 311 4.67 29.67 -1.49
C ILE A 311 4.02 29.03 -2.70
N ARG A 312 4.76 28.97 -3.82
CA ARG A 312 4.28 28.41 -5.10
C ARG A 312 4.94 27.07 -5.47
N SER A 313 5.92 26.60 -4.68
CA SER A 313 6.68 25.38 -4.96
C SER A 313 6.54 24.39 -3.82
N GLU A 314 6.15 23.15 -4.15
CA GLU A 314 5.96 22.06 -3.19
C GLU A 314 7.23 21.71 -2.48
N LEU A 315 8.31 21.61 -3.26
CA LEU A 315 9.62 21.35 -2.75
C LEU A 315 10.04 22.42 -1.74
N LEU A 316 9.83 23.70 -2.05
CA LEU A 316 10.18 24.80 -1.14
C LEU A 316 9.34 24.74 0.15
N TYR A 317 8.05 24.44 0.02
CA TYR A 317 7.16 24.27 1.16
C TYR A 317 7.60 23.11 2.06
N GLN A 318 7.83 21.92 1.49
CA GLN A 318 8.28 20.75 2.25
C GLN A 318 9.63 21.04 2.94
N GLN A 319 10.55 21.74 2.29
CA GLN A 319 11.81 22.14 2.90
C GLN A 319 11.66 23.10 4.08
N MET A 320 10.72 24.05 3.99
CA MET A 320 10.37 24.93 5.10
C MET A 320 9.72 24.16 6.24
N LEU A 321 8.77 23.26 5.92
CA LEU A 321 8.12 22.38 6.89
C LEU A 321 9.13 21.49 7.63
N GLY A 322 10.12 20.96 6.90
CA GLY A 322 11.19 20.11 7.41
C GLY A 322 11.94 20.66 8.61
N ARG A 323 11.90 21.99 8.83
CA ARG A 323 12.51 22.65 9.99
C ARG A 323 11.82 22.31 11.32
N GLY A 324 10.52 22.02 11.31
CA GLY A 324 9.77 21.65 12.52
C GLY A 324 9.71 20.14 12.80
N THR A 325 9.87 19.33 11.75
CA THR A 325 9.54 17.88 11.77
C THR A 325 10.48 17.00 12.58
N ARG A 326 11.66 17.50 12.96
CA ARG A 326 12.67 16.69 13.65
C ARG A 326 12.31 16.46 15.11
N ARG A 327 12.57 15.23 15.56
CA ARG A 327 12.50 14.84 16.98
C ARG A 327 13.71 15.37 17.74
N ILE A 328 13.54 15.54 19.04
CA ILE A 328 14.57 15.94 19.99
C ILE A 328 14.23 15.28 21.33
N ASP A 329 15.23 14.84 22.07
CA ASP A 329 15.05 14.35 23.44
C ASP A 329 14.67 15.49 24.39
N SER A 330 13.95 15.15 25.46
CA SER A 330 13.46 16.13 26.44
C SER A 330 14.57 16.95 27.09
N ASP A 331 15.72 16.34 27.42
CA ASP A 331 16.83 17.03 28.07
C ASP A 331 17.44 18.10 27.16
N SER A 332 17.70 17.75 25.89
CA SER A 332 18.22 18.67 24.88
C SER A 332 17.23 19.78 24.54
N LEU A 333 15.92 19.48 24.54
CA LEU A 333 14.89 20.49 24.36
C LEU A 333 14.84 21.46 25.55
N GLN A 334 14.85 20.94 26.78
CA GLN A 334 14.82 21.73 28.02
C GLN A 334 16.05 22.61 28.20
N ALA A 335 17.21 22.19 27.68
CA ALA A 335 18.41 23.03 27.67
C ALA A 335 18.16 24.38 26.96
N VAL A 336 17.34 24.37 25.91
CA VAL A 336 17.05 25.53 25.05
C VAL A 336 15.70 26.17 25.37
N THR A 337 14.70 25.39 25.77
CA THR A 337 13.34 25.80 26.14
C THR A 337 12.96 25.16 27.48
N PRO A 338 13.33 25.78 28.63
CA PRO A 338 13.29 25.10 29.94
C PRO A 338 11.91 24.66 30.45
N ASP A 339 10.84 25.33 30.02
CA ASP A 339 9.46 24.96 30.37
C ASP A 339 8.89 23.86 29.44
N ALA A 340 9.73 23.29 28.56
CA ALA A 340 9.36 22.20 27.69
C ALA A 340 9.37 20.84 28.35
N ARG A 341 8.27 20.09 28.22
CA ARG A 341 8.23 18.68 28.66
C ARG A 341 8.81 17.76 27.61
N GLU A 342 8.20 17.77 26.43
CA GLU A 342 8.57 16.95 25.29
C GLU A 342 8.04 17.57 24.00
N LYS A 343 8.61 17.16 22.87
CA LYS A 343 8.19 17.59 21.54
C LYS A 343 7.48 16.43 20.83
N THR A 344 6.15 16.46 20.84
CA THR A 344 5.28 15.44 20.23
C THR A 344 4.69 15.87 18.89
N PHE A 345 4.69 17.18 18.61
CA PHE A 345 4.29 17.77 17.34
C PHE A 345 5.05 19.09 17.13
N PHE A 346 4.81 19.78 16.02
CA PHE A 346 5.21 21.17 15.84
C PHE A 346 4.06 21.99 15.26
N ALA A 347 3.96 23.26 15.65
CA ALA A 347 2.88 24.14 15.24
C ALA A 347 3.23 24.88 13.94
N VAL A 348 2.27 24.96 13.03
CA VAL A 348 2.35 25.71 11.77
C VAL A 348 1.28 26.79 11.80
N PHE A 349 1.69 28.05 11.85
CA PHE A 349 0.79 29.20 11.79
C PHE A 349 0.76 29.75 10.37
N ASP A 350 -0.40 29.72 9.73
CA ASP A 350 -0.56 30.11 8.34
C ASP A 350 -1.42 31.36 8.21
N ALA A 351 -0.78 32.48 7.85
CA ALA A 351 -1.46 33.77 7.63
C ALA A 351 -1.81 34.04 6.16
N VAL A 352 -1.41 33.18 5.22
CA VAL A 352 -1.52 33.51 3.79
C VAL A 352 -2.16 32.38 2.98
N GLY A 353 -2.72 31.39 3.68
CA GLY A 353 -3.40 30.25 3.05
C GLY A 353 -2.44 29.31 2.31
N VAL A 354 -1.16 29.25 2.68
CA VAL A 354 -0.21 28.29 2.09
C VAL A 354 -0.69 26.84 2.31
N THR A 355 -1.35 26.61 3.43
CA THR A 355 -1.92 25.32 3.85
C THR A 355 -3.38 25.11 3.41
N ALA A 356 -4.01 26.11 2.79
CA ALA A 356 -5.36 26.02 2.25
C ALA A 356 -5.39 25.37 0.85
N GLU A 357 -6.59 24.98 0.41
CA GLU A 357 -6.87 24.07 -0.70
C GLU A 357 -6.00 24.28 -1.96
N GLY A 358 -5.35 23.19 -2.41
CA GLY A 358 -4.78 23.09 -3.75
C GLY A 358 -3.28 23.36 -3.90
N HIS A 359 -2.62 24.05 -2.96
CA HIS A 359 -1.19 24.36 -3.11
C HIS A 359 -0.28 23.43 -2.31
N PHE A 360 -0.13 23.48 -0.98
CA PHE A 360 0.82 22.56 -0.30
C PHE A 360 0.34 22.11 1.08
N ALA A 361 -0.82 21.47 1.17
CA ALA A 361 -1.33 20.97 2.45
C ALA A 361 -0.67 19.63 2.81
N THR A 362 0.24 19.60 3.79
CA THR A 362 0.78 18.34 4.37
C THR A 362 0.41 18.15 5.85
N ALA A 363 -0.49 18.96 6.42
CA ALA A 363 -1.06 18.67 7.75
C ALA A 363 -2.60 18.71 7.81
N ASP A 364 -3.27 19.46 6.92
CA ASP A 364 -4.72 19.36 6.70
C ASP A 364 -5.08 18.32 5.63
N ARG A 365 -4.06 17.62 5.09
CA ARG A 365 -4.23 16.42 4.27
C ARG A 365 -3.76 15.21 5.07
N ILE A 366 -4.66 14.67 5.86
CA ILE A 366 -5.03 13.29 5.53
C ILE A 366 -5.65 13.41 4.14
N PRO A 367 -5.11 12.78 3.10
CA PRO A 367 -5.54 13.08 1.75
C PRO A 367 -7.07 12.90 1.64
N ARG A 368 -7.81 13.94 1.21
CA ARG A 368 -9.11 13.74 0.51
C ARG A 368 -8.91 12.84 -0.73
N GLN A 369 -7.66 12.71 -1.18
CA GLN A 369 -7.19 11.70 -2.11
C GLN A 369 -7.05 10.29 -1.53
N ASP A 370 -7.36 9.97 -0.26
CA ASP A 370 -7.27 8.60 0.29
C ASP A 370 -8.64 7.99 0.64
N HIS A 371 -9.74 8.68 0.34
CA HIS A 371 -11.08 8.07 0.43
C HIS A 371 -11.22 6.85 -0.48
N HIS A 372 -10.60 6.86 -1.66
CA HIS A 372 -10.50 5.67 -2.50
C HIS A 372 -9.65 4.54 -1.86
N ARG A 373 -8.77 4.84 -0.90
CA ARG A 373 -8.05 3.81 -0.14
C ARG A 373 -8.92 3.17 0.92
N LEU A 374 -9.81 3.92 1.56
CA LEU A 374 -10.83 3.34 2.46
C LEU A 374 -11.73 2.35 1.73
N THR A 375 -11.88 2.51 0.41
CA THR A 375 -12.62 1.59 -0.44
C THR A 375 -11.75 0.50 -1.05
N THR A 376 -10.42 0.48 -0.91
CA THR A 376 -9.55 -0.58 -1.49
C THR A 376 -8.80 -1.40 -0.46
N ARG A 377 -8.90 -1.07 0.84
CA ARG A 377 -8.36 -1.87 1.95
C ARG A 377 -9.36 -2.02 3.09
N ARG A 378 -9.07 -2.94 4.01
CA ARG A 378 -9.89 -3.15 5.22
C ARG A 378 -9.85 -1.92 6.13
N PHE A 379 -11.05 -1.49 6.55
CA PHE A 379 -11.29 -0.35 7.41
C PHE A 379 -10.87 -0.64 8.86
N ARG A 380 -10.12 0.28 9.48
CA ARG A 380 -9.55 0.15 10.82
C ARG A 380 -10.07 1.21 11.76
N LEU A 381 -9.95 1.00 13.07
CA LEU A 381 -10.37 2.00 14.06
C LEU A 381 -9.54 3.30 13.94
N SER A 382 -8.26 3.17 13.58
CA SER A 382 -7.39 4.30 13.25
C SER A 382 -7.95 5.18 12.13
N ASP A 383 -8.77 4.64 11.22
CA ASP A 383 -9.38 5.40 10.14
C ASP A 383 -10.48 6.34 10.66
N LEU A 384 -11.19 5.96 11.74
CA LEU A 384 -12.14 6.86 12.43
C LEU A 384 -11.43 8.00 13.16
N LEU A 385 -10.25 7.71 13.75
CA LEU A 385 -9.40 8.71 14.39
C LEU A 385 -8.87 9.71 13.36
N THR A 386 -8.35 9.17 12.27
CA THR A 386 -7.83 9.93 11.13
C THR A 386 -8.95 10.79 10.55
N GLY A 387 -10.14 10.23 10.32
CA GLY A 387 -11.30 10.96 9.83
C GLY A 387 -11.88 12.03 10.77
N GLY A 388 -11.39 12.12 12.01
CA GLY A 388 -11.92 13.04 13.02
C GLY A 388 -13.34 12.70 13.51
N VAL A 389 -13.83 11.51 13.19
CA VAL A 389 -15.15 11.02 13.63
C VAL A 389 -15.07 10.41 15.03
N LEU A 390 -13.89 9.94 15.42
CA LEU A 390 -13.58 9.44 16.76
C LEU A 390 -12.34 10.15 17.29
N SER A 391 -12.32 10.51 18.57
CA SER A 391 -11.19 11.21 19.18
C SER A 391 -10.26 10.26 19.94
N VAL A 392 -8.96 10.57 19.95
CA VAL A 392 -8.02 9.88 20.84
C VAL A 392 -8.41 10.17 22.29
N GLY A 393 -8.47 9.12 23.12
CA GLY A 393 -8.96 9.19 24.50
C GLY A 393 -10.48 9.08 24.63
N ALA A 394 -11.22 8.89 23.52
CA ALA A 394 -12.66 8.65 23.59
C ALA A 394 -12.98 7.36 24.35
N TYR A 395 -14.06 7.39 25.12
CA TYR A 395 -14.56 6.23 25.85
C TYR A 395 -15.60 5.47 25.03
N LEU A 396 -15.42 4.15 24.95
CA LEU A 396 -16.33 3.21 24.32
C LEU A 396 -16.93 2.30 25.36
N ARG A 397 -18.23 2.05 25.26
CA ARG A 397 -18.99 1.21 26.18
C ARG A 397 -19.40 -0.08 25.49
N PHE A 398 -19.24 -1.21 26.17
CA PHE A 398 -19.74 -2.51 25.74
C PHE A 398 -20.65 -3.08 26.81
N LYS A 399 -21.86 -3.52 26.43
CA LYS A 399 -22.80 -4.18 27.33
C LYS A 399 -22.93 -5.66 26.96
N SER A 400 -22.42 -6.53 27.82
CA SER A 400 -22.52 -7.98 27.62
C SER A 400 -23.97 -8.46 27.73
N ARG A 401 -24.48 -9.11 26.68
CA ARG A 401 -25.83 -9.70 26.68
C ARG A 401 -25.99 -10.86 27.67
N ARG A 402 -24.91 -11.58 27.99
CA ARG A 402 -24.94 -12.78 28.84
C ARG A 402 -24.87 -12.46 30.32
N THR A 403 -24.00 -11.52 30.69
CA THR A 403 -23.71 -11.17 32.10
C THR A 403 -24.36 -9.86 32.53
N GLY A 404 -24.85 -9.05 31.59
CA GLY A 404 -25.40 -7.72 31.85
C GLY A 404 -24.35 -6.68 32.26
N SER A 405 -23.08 -7.09 32.40
CA SER A 405 -21.97 -6.22 32.79
C SER A 405 -21.65 -5.23 31.68
N VAL A 406 -21.37 -3.99 32.11
CA VAL A 406 -20.92 -2.91 31.23
C VAL A 406 -19.42 -2.75 31.41
N THR A 407 -18.68 -2.75 30.31
CA THR A 407 -17.22 -2.57 30.28
C THR A 407 -16.91 -1.36 29.43
N THR A 408 -15.93 -0.56 29.86
CA THR A 408 -15.48 0.62 29.13
C THR A 408 -14.07 0.40 28.60
N ALA A 409 -13.82 0.87 27.39
CA ALA A 409 -12.52 0.91 26.74
C ALA A 409 -12.16 2.35 26.35
N VAL A 410 -10.87 2.68 26.33
CA VAL A 410 -10.35 3.97 25.89
C VAL A 410 -9.66 3.79 24.55
N VAL A 411 -9.95 4.67 23.60
CA VAL A 411 -9.31 4.65 22.26
C VAL A 411 -7.92 5.29 22.35
N ARG A 412 -6.89 4.56 21.93
CA ARG A 412 -5.49 5.04 21.90
C ARG A 412 -5.16 5.74 20.58
N ASP A 413 -4.03 6.42 20.53
CA ASP A 413 -3.55 7.19 19.38
C ASP A 413 -3.21 6.33 18.15
N ASP A 414 -2.84 5.07 18.37
CA ASP A 414 -2.59 4.06 17.34
C ASP A 414 -3.85 3.33 16.83
N GLY A 415 -5.04 3.69 17.35
CA GLY A 415 -6.30 3.01 17.02
C GLY A 415 -6.53 1.69 17.76
N SER A 416 -5.75 1.38 18.79
CA SER A 416 -6.02 0.26 19.70
C SER A 416 -7.00 0.64 20.82
N LEU A 417 -7.63 -0.37 21.43
CA LEU A 417 -8.55 -0.22 22.55
C LEU A 417 -7.89 -0.66 23.86
N ASP A 418 -7.81 0.26 24.82
CA ASP A 418 -7.36 0.01 26.18
C ASP A 418 -8.55 -0.28 27.08
N LEU A 419 -8.70 -1.53 27.53
CA LEU A 419 -9.68 -1.86 28.55
C LEU A 419 -9.24 -1.28 29.89
N LEU A 420 -10.16 -0.77 30.70
CA LEU A 420 -9.85 -0.24 32.04
C LEU A 420 -9.23 -1.28 33.02
N ASP A 421 -9.14 -2.55 32.61
CA ASP A 421 -8.42 -3.61 33.31
C ASP A 421 -6.94 -3.74 32.89
N GLY A 422 -6.45 -2.85 32.02
CA GLY A 422 -5.07 -2.74 31.56
C GLY A 422 -4.72 -3.62 30.34
N ARG A 423 -5.71 -4.26 29.71
CA ARG A 423 -5.51 -5.05 28.49
C ARG A 423 -5.74 -4.19 27.25
N VAL A 424 -4.78 -4.18 26.33
CA VAL A 424 -4.84 -3.43 25.07
C VAL A 424 -5.04 -4.39 23.89
N PHE A 425 -5.94 -4.03 22.96
CA PHE A 425 -6.27 -4.82 21.77
C PHE A 425 -6.23 -3.97 20.50
N LEU A 426 -5.68 -4.53 19.41
CA LEU A 426 -5.56 -3.84 18.12
C LEU A 426 -6.88 -3.77 17.33
N SER A 427 -7.85 -4.65 17.63
CA SER A 427 -9.14 -4.68 16.95
C SER A 427 -10.31 -4.54 17.94
N PRO A 428 -11.41 -3.88 17.54
CA PRO A 428 -12.62 -3.83 18.35
C PRO A 428 -13.21 -5.20 18.66
N SER A 429 -13.10 -6.15 17.71
CA SER A 429 -13.67 -7.49 17.84
C SER A 429 -12.86 -8.35 18.82
N ALA A 430 -11.53 -8.26 18.81
CA ALA A 430 -10.68 -8.92 19.79
C ALA A 430 -10.98 -8.41 21.21
N ALA A 431 -11.11 -7.08 21.38
CA ALA A 431 -11.49 -6.49 22.65
C ALA A 431 -12.88 -6.96 23.12
N ALA A 432 -13.88 -6.94 22.24
CA ALA A 432 -15.24 -7.36 22.57
C ALA A 432 -15.29 -8.85 22.92
N SER A 433 -14.59 -9.69 22.17
CA SER A 433 -14.52 -11.14 22.39
C SER A 433 -13.80 -11.48 23.69
N ALA A 434 -12.72 -10.75 24.02
CA ALA A 434 -11.98 -10.90 25.27
C ALA A 434 -12.81 -10.51 26.51
N VAL A 435 -13.77 -9.58 26.36
CA VAL A 435 -14.71 -9.20 27.41
C VAL A 435 -15.90 -10.17 27.48
N ALA A 436 -16.41 -10.61 26.33
CA ALA A 436 -17.59 -11.47 26.24
C ALA A 436 -17.30 -12.96 26.57
N GLY A 437 -16.07 -13.42 26.31
CA GLY A 437 -15.65 -14.81 26.44
C GLY A 437 -16.10 -15.73 25.29
N TYR A 438 -16.57 -15.15 24.20
CA TYR A 438 -16.94 -15.81 22.94
C TYR A 438 -16.77 -14.81 21.79
N PRO A 439 -16.68 -15.26 20.52
CA PRO A 439 -16.54 -14.35 19.39
C PRO A 439 -17.69 -13.35 19.28
N VAL A 440 -17.36 -12.06 19.27
CA VAL A 440 -18.31 -10.95 19.15
C VAL A 440 -17.80 -9.94 18.14
N ASN A 441 -18.67 -9.49 17.23
CA ASN A 441 -18.36 -8.41 16.31
C ASN A 441 -18.25 -7.07 17.07
N GLY A 442 -17.01 -6.62 17.26
CA GLY A 442 -16.69 -5.41 18.03
C GLY A 442 -17.28 -4.13 17.45
N TRP A 443 -17.41 -4.04 16.13
CA TRP A 443 -17.91 -2.83 15.46
C TRP A 443 -19.37 -2.54 15.81
N THR A 444 -20.18 -3.57 15.98
CA THR A 444 -21.59 -3.43 16.41
C THR A 444 -21.75 -3.42 17.93
N ALA A 445 -20.74 -3.88 18.65
CA ALA A 445 -20.81 -4.16 20.08
C ALA A 445 -20.34 -2.97 20.94
N TRP A 446 -19.32 -2.25 20.49
CA TRP A 446 -18.82 -1.04 21.14
C TRP A 446 -19.62 0.18 20.68
N VAL A 447 -20.12 0.95 21.64
CA VAL A 447 -20.83 2.22 21.40
C VAL A 447 -20.07 3.39 22.02
N THR A 448 -20.11 4.56 21.39
CA THR A 448 -19.51 5.79 21.93
C THR A 448 -20.24 6.24 23.19
N GLU A 449 -19.52 6.72 24.20
CA GLU A 449 -20.17 7.17 25.44
C GLU A 449 -21.02 8.44 25.25
N GLU A 450 -20.61 9.34 24.36
CA GLU A 450 -21.25 10.65 24.13
C GLU A 450 -22.58 10.54 23.37
N GLU A 451 -22.63 9.76 22.29
CA GLU A 451 -23.79 9.70 21.38
C GLU A 451 -24.53 8.35 21.39
N ASP A 452 -24.06 7.37 22.18
CA ASP A 452 -24.55 5.98 22.19
C ASP A 452 -24.55 5.31 20.79
N ALA A 453 -23.74 5.83 19.86
CA ALA A 453 -23.63 5.34 18.50
C ALA A 453 -22.65 4.14 18.41
N PRO A 454 -23.01 3.03 17.73
CA PRO A 454 -22.08 1.93 17.50
C PRO A 454 -20.96 2.35 16.55
N LEU A 455 -19.75 1.79 16.75
CA LEU A 455 -18.59 2.06 15.87
C LEU A 455 -18.88 1.76 14.39
N ASP A 456 -19.72 0.75 14.11
CA ASP A 456 -20.15 0.41 12.76
C ASP A 456 -20.89 1.57 12.09
N GLN A 457 -21.71 2.32 12.82
CA GLN A 457 -22.43 3.48 12.27
C GLN A 457 -21.46 4.60 11.86
N LEU A 458 -20.43 4.85 12.67
CA LEU A 458 -19.37 5.82 12.35
C LEU A 458 -18.58 5.37 11.12
N ARG A 459 -18.25 4.07 11.04
CA ARG A 459 -17.60 3.44 9.88
C ARG A 459 -18.43 3.58 8.60
N GLN A 460 -19.73 3.26 8.65
CA GLN A 460 -20.60 3.41 7.47
C GLN A 460 -20.72 4.87 7.03
N THR A 461 -20.73 5.83 7.98
CA THR A 461 -20.77 7.26 7.65
C THR A 461 -19.51 7.70 6.90
N MET A 462 -18.32 7.27 7.35
CA MET A 462 -17.06 7.57 6.64
C MET A 462 -16.98 6.89 5.27
N LEU A 463 -17.38 5.62 5.18
CA LEU A 463 -17.48 4.94 3.89
C LEU A 463 -18.50 5.63 2.98
N SER A 464 -19.57 6.22 3.54
CA SER A 464 -20.55 7.01 2.80
C SER A 464 -19.94 8.29 2.22
N ALA A 465 -19.16 9.02 3.01
CA ALA A 465 -18.44 10.19 2.49
C ALA A 465 -17.42 9.80 1.42
N ALA A 466 -16.75 8.65 1.60
CA ALA A 466 -15.67 8.23 0.72
C ALA A 466 -16.09 7.92 -0.74
N VAL A 467 -17.22 7.24 -0.95
CA VAL A 467 -17.70 6.99 -2.34
C VAL A 467 -18.33 8.24 -2.94
N ASP A 468 -18.93 9.12 -2.15
CA ASP A 468 -19.51 10.37 -2.68
C ASP A 468 -18.40 11.28 -3.23
N ASP A 469 -17.23 11.27 -2.59
CA ASP A 469 -16.05 11.96 -3.11
C ASP A 469 -15.45 11.24 -4.34
N LEU A 470 -15.48 9.90 -4.37
CA LEU A 470 -15.04 9.12 -5.54
C LEU A 470 -15.90 9.39 -6.78
N ASP A 471 -17.22 9.51 -6.62
CA ASP A 471 -18.17 9.82 -7.70
C ASP A 471 -17.94 11.24 -8.25
N LYS A 472 -17.74 12.24 -7.37
CA LYS A 472 -17.41 13.61 -7.78
C LYS A 472 -16.12 13.69 -8.59
N LEU A 473 -15.07 12.98 -8.16
CA LEU A 473 -13.79 12.91 -8.89
C LEU A 473 -13.94 12.29 -10.29
N GLY A 474 -14.80 11.27 -10.42
CA GLY A 474 -15.16 10.68 -11.71
C GLY A 474 -15.85 11.69 -12.64
N GLN A 475 -16.81 12.45 -12.13
CA GLN A 475 -17.57 13.46 -12.89
C GLN A 475 -16.70 14.66 -13.32
N GLU A 476 -15.79 15.12 -12.46
CA GLU A 476 -14.81 16.18 -12.78
C GLU A 476 -13.82 15.73 -13.88
N SER A 477 -13.38 14.47 -13.83
CA SER A 477 -12.51 13.89 -14.86
C SER A 477 -13.21 13.74 -16.21
N ALA A 478 -14.49 13.34 -16.22
CA ALA A 478 -15.30 13.22 -17.43
C ALA A 478 -15.64 14.57 -18.07
N THR A 479 -15.82 15.61 -17.26
CA THR A 479 -16.08 16.99 -17.74
C THR A 479 -14.84 17.65 -18.32
N LEU A 480 -13.64 17.41 -17.75
CA LEU A 480 -12.37 17.83 -18.36
C LEU A 480 -12.09 17.13 -19.70
N ARG A 481 -12.44 15.85 -19.84
CA ARG A 481 -12.33 15.11 -21.11
C ARG A 481 -13.25 15.68 -22.19
N LYS A 482 -14.52 15.94 -21.86
CA LYS A 482 -15.46 16.61 -22.79
C LYS A 482 -15.02 18.01 -23.20
N ALA A 483 -14.29 18.74 -22.35
CA ALA A 483 -13.75 20.06 -22.68
C ALA A 483 -12.52 19.98 -23.59
N THR A 484 -11.71 18.91 -23.47
CA THR A 484 -10.53 18.68 -24.32
C THR A 484 -10.90 18.09 -25.69
N ASP A 485 -11.90 17.21 -25.75
CA ASP A 485 -12.43 16.65 -27.00
C ASP A 485 -13.18 17.69 -27.85
N ALA A 486 -13.61 18.80 -27.27
CA ALA A 486 -14.29 19.89 -27.98
C ALA A 486 -13.32 20.86 -28.71
N GLU A 487 -12.03 20.88 -28.35
CA GLU A 487 -11.01 21.72 -29.01
C GLU A 487 -10.27 21.00 -30.14
N GLU A 488 -10.28 19.65 -30.18
CA GLU A 488 -9.68 18.84 -31.26
C GLU A 488 -10.75 18.11 -32.09
N SER A 489 -11.55 18.87 -32.85
CA SER A 489 -12.35 18.27 -33.92
C SER A 489 -11.49 18.01 -35.16
N GLY A 490 -10.88 16.82 -35.23
CA GLY A 490 -10.12 16.45 -36.43
C GLY A 490 -9.31 15.15 -36.44
N SER A 491 -9.82 14.02 -35.93
CA SER A 491 -9.67 12.69 -36.55
C SER A 491 -10.19 11.61 -35.61
N SER A 492 -11.04 10.73 -36.15
CA SER A 492 -11.54 9.55 -35.45
C SER A 492 -10.55 8.40 -35.61
N ASP A 493 -9.83 8.05 -34.54
CA ASP A 493 -9.26 6.72 -34.37
C ASP A 493 -9.69 6.21 -32.98
N GLY A 494 -10.50 5.15 -33.00
CA GLY A 494 -11.09 4.55 -31.82
C GLY A 494 -10.08 3.66 -31.09
N SER A 495 -9.48 4.20 -30.04
CA SER A 495 -8.99 3.41 -28.91
C SER A 495 -9.77 3.86 -27.68
N ASP A 496 -10.91 3.20 -27.43
CA ASP A 496 -11.72 3.42 -26.25
C ASP A 496 -10.89 3.29 -24.97
N SER A 497 -11.18 4.21 -24.05
CA SER A 497 -10.46 4.50 -22.81
C SER A 497 -10.74 3.49 -21.68
N GLU A 498 -9.81 2.59 -21.36
CA GLU A 498 -9.95 1.62 -20.26
C GLU A 498 -10.01 2.31 -18.87
N ALA A 499 -9.20 3.34 -18.61
CA ALA A 499 -9.09 3.97 -17.28
C ALA A 499 -10.33 4.77 -16.83
N GLY A 500 -11.25 5.11 -17.74
CA GLY A 500 -12.55 5.72 -17.39
C GLY A 500 -13.58 4.71 -16.88
N SER A 501 -13.52 3.47 -17.41
CA SER A 501 -14.48 2.40 -17.09
C SER A 501 -14.30 1.87 -15.66
N GLU A 502 -13.05 1.69 -15.22
CA GLU A 502 -12.75 1.06 -13.92
C GLU A 502 -13.23 1.88 -12.71
N THR A 503 -13.11 3.21 -12.77
CA THR A 503 -13.55 4.07 -11.66
C THR A 503 -15.08 4.10 -11.57
N GLU A 504 -15.77 4.16 -12.71
CA GLU A 504 -17.24 4.10 -12.76
C GLU A 504 -17.79 2.75 -12.28
N GLU A 505 -17.14 1.65 -12.67
CA GLU A 505 -17.45 0.30 -12.17
C GLU A 505 -17.29 0.20 -10.66
N ARG A 506 -16.21 0.77 -10.10
CA ARG A 506 -15.97 0.77 -8.66
C ARG A 506 -17.01 1.58 -7.89
N VAL A 507 -17.38 2.75 -8.38
CA VAL A 507 -18.45 3.59 -7.78
C VAL A 507 -19.79 2.85 -7.79
N ARG A 508 -20.14 2.18 -8.91
CA ARG A 508 -21.36 1.34 -9.00
C ARG A 508 -21.36 0.20 -7.99
N CYS A 509 -20.25 -0.53 -7.89
CA CYS A 509 -20.08 -1.62 -6.93
C CYS A 509 -20.37 -1.14 -5.48
N LEU A 510 -19.70 -0.07 -5.07
CA LEU A 510 -19.81 0.48 -3.71
C LEU A 510 -21.22 1.06 -3.44
N ALA A 511 -21.87 1.64 -4.45
CA ALA A 511 -23.25 2.09 -4.35
C ALA A 511 -24.23 0.93 -4.11
N GLU A 512 -24.01 -0.20 -4.78
CA GLU A 512 -24.84 -1.40 -4.60
C GLU A 512 -24.59 -2.05 -3.24
N LEU A 513 -23.35 -2.11 -2.76
CA LEU A 513 -23.03 -2.58 -1.40
C LEU A 513 -23.71 -1.74 -0.31
N ARG A 514 -23.77 -0.41 -0.49
CA ARG A 514 -24.56 0.47 0.41
C ARG A 514 -26.05 0.15 0.38
N ARG A 515 -26.60 -0.17 -0.80
CA ARG A 515 -28.00 -0.57 -0.93
C ARG A 515 -28.25 -1.90 -0.21
N LEU A 516 -27.43 -2.92 -0.49
CA LEU A 516 -27.49 -4.22 0.18
C LEU A 516 -27.38 -4.08 1.70
N ARG A 517 -26.50 -3.20 2.19
CA ARG A 517 -26.39 -2.89 3.62
C ARG A 517 -27.65 -2.26 4.20
N ARG A 518 -28.21 -1.23 3.55
CA ARG A 518 -29.46 -0.59 4.01
C ARG A 518 -30.63 -1.57 4.05
N ASP A 519 -30.73 -2.44 3.05
CA ASP A 519 -31.80 -3.44 2.98
C ASP A 519 -31.62 -4.52 4.06
N ALA A 520 -30.37 -4.93 4.35
CA ALA A 520 -30.06 -5.83 5.45
C ALA A 520 -30.35 -5.21 6.83
N ASP A 521 -30.00 -3.93 7.06
CA ASP A 521 -30.38 -3.19 8.27
C ASP A 521 -31.91 -3.09 8.44
N ALA A 522 -32.66 -3.06 7.33
CA ALA A 522 -34.13 -3.09 7.31
C ALA A 522 -34.74 -4.50 7.45
N GLY A 523 -33.92 -5.54 7.64
CA GLY A 523 -34.36 -6.93 7.77
C GLY A 523 -34.80 -7.58 6.46
N LYS A 524 -34.34 -7.07 5.31
CA LYS A 524 -34.64 -7.58 3.96
C LYS A 524 -33.34 -7.99 3.26
N PRO A 525 -32.71 -9.12 3.64
CA PRO A 525 -31.50 -9.59 2.97
C PRO A 525 -31.81 -9.98 1.52
N HIS A 526 -30.83 -9.80 0.64
CA HIS A 526 -30.98 -10.10 -0.80
C HIS A 526 -30.37 -11.44 -1.14
N THR A 527 -31.01 -12.17 -2.03
CA THR A 527 -30.52 -13.45 -2.56
C THR A 527 -30.18 -13.29 -4.03
N LEU A 528 -28.95 -13.64 -4.41
CA LEU A 528 -28.40 -13.51 -5.76
C LEU A 528 -27.64 -14.80 -6.09
N SER A 529 -27.52 -15.14 -7.38
CA SER A 529 -26.53 -16.15 -7.78
C SER A 529 -25.11 -15.64 -7.51
N VAL A 530 -24.14 -16.54 -7.29
CA VAL A 530 -22.73 -16.15 -7.13
C VAL A 530 -22.22 -15.39 -8.35
N ARG A 531 -22.67 -15.76 -9.56
CA ARG A 531 -22.36 -15.02 -10.79
C ARG A 531 -22.86 -13.58 -10.74
N GLU A 532 -24.12 -13.35 -10.38
CA GLU A 532 -24.67 -11.99 -10.23
C GLU A 532 -23.99 -11.21 -9.12
N PHE A 533 -23.63 -11.90 -8.02
CA PHE A 533 -22.92 -11.32 -6.90
C PHE A 533 -21.52 -10.84 -7.30
N ILE A 534 -20.71 -11.68 -7.94
CA ILE A 534 -19.35 -11.32 -8.36
C ILE A 534 -19.37 -10.27 -9.48
N ALA A 535 -20.40 -10.28 -10.34
CA ALA A 535 -20.58 -9.27 -11.38
C ALA A 535 -20.72 -7.84 -10.83
N LEU A 536 -21.05 -7.67 -9.53
CA LEU A 536 -21.03 -6.36 -8.87
C LEU A 536 -19.63 -5.72 -8.88
N TRP A 537 -18.57 -6.52 -8.97
CA TRP A 537 -17.17 -6.08 -9.07
C TRP A 537 -16.65 -6.08 -10.51
N GLY A 538 -17.52 -6.19 -11.52
CA GLY A 538 -17.13 -6.21 -12.94
C GLY A 538 -16.49 -7.53 -13.39
N ALA A 539 -16.38 -8.52 -12.50
CA ALA A 539 -15.73 -9.78 -12.78
C ALA A 539 -16.69 -10.87 -13.27
N ARG A 540 -16.15 -11.84 -14.02
CA ARG A 540 -16.89 -13.00 -14.56
C ARG A 540 -16.53 -14.33 -13.87
N GLY A 541 -15.50 -14.33 -13.04
CA GLY A 541 -14.87 -15.51 -12.43
C GLY A 541 -14.28 -15.16 -11.05
N ARG A 542 -14.03 -16.15 -10.20
CA ARG A 542 -13.27 -15.96 -8.96
C ARG A 542 -11.78 -16.09 -9.23
N ASP A 543 -11.03 -15.09 -8.82
CA ASP A 543 -9.58 -15.17 -8.66
C ASP A 543 -9.18 -14.78 -7.23
N ALA A 544 -7.97 -15.16 -6.81
CA ALA A 544 -7.51 -14.95 -5.44
C ALA A 544 -7.51 -13.46 -5.04
N HIS A 545 -7.20 -12.57 -5.99
CA HIS A 545 -7.16 -11.13 -5.74
C HIS A 545 -8.57 -10.55 -5.56
N LEU A 546 -9.51 -10.97 -6.40
CA LEU A 546 -10.90 -10.58 -6.35
C LEU A 546 -11.58 -11.07 -5.07
N ILE A 547 -11.29 -12.29 -4.63
CA ILE A 547 -11.82 -12.80 -3.36
C ILE A 547 -11.39 -11.89 -2.20
N GLU A 548 -10.12 -11.47 -2.16
CA GLU A 548 -9.62 -10.54 -1.13
C GLU A 548 -10.32 -9.18 -1.18
N ILE A 549 -10.60 -8.66 -2.38
CA ILE A 549 -11.36 -7.41 -2.58
C ILE A 549 -12.80 -7.57 -2.08
N ILE A 550 -13.50 -8.63 -2.49
CA ILE A 550 -14.89 -8.91 -2.09
C ILE A 550 -14.99 -9.04 -0.56
N GLU A 551 -14.10 -9.82 0.06
CA GLU A 551 -14.09 -10.00 1.51
C GLU A 551 -13.82 -8.69 2.26
N THR A 552 -12.90 -7.90 1.75
CA THR A 552 -12.59 -6.57 2.29
C THR A 552 -13.82 -5.66 2.25
N ASP A 553 -14.50 -5.61 1.11
CA ASP A 553 -15.68 -4.78 0.90
C ASP A 553 -16.87 -5.22 1.75
N LEU A 554 -17.16 -6.52 1.80
CA LEU A 554 -18.18 -7.09 2.67
C LEU A 554 -17.89 -6.74 4.14
N SER A 555 -16.64 -6.92 4.59
CA SER A 555 -16.22 -6.61 5.96
C SER A 555 -16.38 -5.13 6.30
N ASN A 556 -16.00 -4.24 5.38
CA ASN A 556 -16.15 -2.79 5.51
C ASN A 556 -17.62 -2.38 5.68
N HIS A 557 -18.52 -3.04 4.95
CA HIS A 557 -19.96 -2.83 5.06
C HIS A 557 -20.65 -3.68 6.15
N GLY A 558 -19.92 -4.54 6.88
CA GLY A 558 -20.50 -5.43 7.90
C GLY A 558 -21.45 -6.50 7.33
N LEU A 559 -21.31 -6.79 6.04
CA LEU A 559 -22.07 -7.79 5.30
C LEU A 559 -21.36 -9.14 5.29
N VAL A 560 -22.13 -10.21 5.15
CA VAL A 560 -21.66 -11.59 4.94
C VAL A 560 -22.54 -12.28 3.91
N THR A 561 -22.00 -13.30 3.25
CA THR A 561 -22.77 -14.21 2.37
C THR A 561 -23.10 -15.49 3.11
N VAL A 562 -24.35 -15.92 3.06
CA VAL A 562 -24.79 -17.22 3.56
C VAL A 562 -25.51 -17.98 2.43
N PRO A 563 -25.01 -19.16 2.01
CA PRO A 563 -23.71 -19.75 2.36
C PRO A 563 -22.52 -18.91 1.89
N ASP A 564 -21.32 -19.25 2.36
CA ASP A 564 -20.07 -18.60 1.95
C ASP A 564 -19.84 -18.75 0.44
N PHE A 565 -19.76 -17.63 -0.29
CA PHE A 565 -19.65 -17.60 -1.75
C PHE A 565 -18.39 -18.31 -2.28
N ARG A 566 -17.37 -18.52 -1.44
CA ARG A 566 -16.15 -19.27 -1.80
C ARG A 566 -16.38 -20.76 -1.93
N LEU A 567 -17.38 -21.28 -1.19
CA LEU A 567 -17.59 -22.71 -1.03
C LEU A 567 -18.61 -23.29 -2.00
N ILE A 568 -19.30 -22.44 -2.77
CA ILE A 568 -20.44 -22.82 -3.60
C ILE A 568 -20.16 -22.58 -5.10
N THR A 569 -20.98 -23.11 -6.00
CA THR A 569 -20.79 -22.93 -7.45
C THR A 569 -21.26 -21.56 -7.95
N MET A 570 -20.87 -21.15 -9.16
CA MET A 570 -21.28 -19.86 -9.74
C MET A 570 -22.79 -19.71 -9.93
N GLU A 571 -23.51 -20.83 -10.08
CA GLU A 571 -24.97 -20.84 -10.24
C GLU A 571 -25.72 -20.93 -8.90
N ASP A 572 -25.02 -21.29 -7.81
CA ASP A 572 -25.63 -21.39 -6.49
C ASP A 572 -26.00 -19.99 -5.96
N GLN A 573 -27.01 -19.96 -5.11
CA GLN A 573 -27.54 -18.72 -4.54
C GLN A 573 -26.86 -18.38 -3.21
N VAL A 574 -26.45 -17.12 -3.06
CA VAL A 574 -25.98 -16.53 -1.81
C VAL A 574 -26.98 -15.50 -1.30
N THR A 575 -27.23 -15.52 0.00
CA THR A 575 -27.95 -14.45 0.69
C THR A 575 -26.95 -13.50 1.31
N VAL A 576 -26.98 -12.23 0.91
CA VAL A 576 -26.16 -11.15 1.49
C VAL A 576 -26.93 -10.52 2.65
N GLY A 577 -26.36 -10.57 3.85
CA GLY A 577 -27.01 -10.10 5.09
C GLY A 577 -26.01 -9.64 6.15
N LEU A 578 -26.50 -9.30 7.35
CA LEU A 578 -25.64 -8.84 8.45
C LEU A 578 -24.93 -10.01 9.13
N SER A 579 -23.70 -9.76 9.59
CA SER A 579 -22.88 -10.75 10.33
C SER A 579 -23.59 -11.34 11.57
N ALA A 580 -24.51 -10.60 12.21
CA ALA A 580 -25.26 -11.07 13.38
C ALA A 580 -26.30 -12.17 13.05
N ASP A 581 -26.75 -12.25 11.80
CA ASP A 581 -27.73 -13.24 11.36
C ASP A 581 -27.09 -14.60 10.99
N ALA A 582 -25.76 -14.64 10.85
CA ALA A 582 -24.98 -15.82 10.43
C ALA A 582 -24.61 -16.77 11.58
N ALA A 583 -25.45 -16.90 12.61
CA ALA A 583 -25.20 -17.67 13.83
C ALA A 583 -25.04 -19.21 13.66
N THR A 584 -24.75 -19.72 12.46
CA THR A 584 -24.54 -21.16 12.19
C THR A 584 -23.34 -21.53 11.32
N SER A 585 -22.46 -20.58 10.93
CA SER A 585 -21.20 -20.93 10.22
C SER A 585 -19.98 -20.85 11.14
N PRO A 586 -19.19 -21.94 11.30
CA PRO A 586 -18.05 -21.99 12.22
C PRO A 586 -16.78 -21.27 11.71
N SER A 587 -16.84 -20.48 10.62
CA SER A 587 -15.67 -19.80 10.06
C SER A 587 -15.36 -18.42 10.64
N ASP A 588 -16.31 -17.78 11.34
CA ASP A 588 -16.22 -16.36 11.69
C ASP A 588 -15.74 -16.08 13.12
N ALA A 589 -15.23 -17.11 13.81
CA ALA A 589 -14.65 -16.98 15.15
C ALA A 589 -13.17 -16.57 15.17
N ALA A 590 -12.55 -16.37 14.00
CA ALA A 590 -11.15 -16.01 13.92
C ALA A 590 -10.99 -14.86 12.91
N GLU A 591 -10.80 -13.64 13.41
CA GLU A 591 -9.77 -12.79 12.80
C GLU A 591 -8.50 -13.66 12.67
N PRO A 592 -7.70 -13.57 11.60
CA PRO A 592 -6.38 -14.18 11.58
C PRO A 592 -5.51 -13.38 12.56
N ASP A 593 -5.80 -13.54 13.84
CA ASP A 593 -5.12 -12.96 14.95
C ASP A 593 -3.76 -13.65 15.00
N ALA A 594 -2.73 -12.83 14.76
CA ALA A 594 -1.55 -12.90 15.59
C ALA A 594 -2.02 -13.21 17.01
N VAL A 595 -1.41 -14.20 17.66
CA VAL A 595 -1.69 -14.54 19.06
C VAL A 595 -1.50 -13.28 19.91
N ASP A 596 -2.55 -12.47 20.05
CA ASP A 596 -2.54 -11.20 20.76
C ASP A 596 -2.71 -11.55 22.23
N THR A 597 -1.56 -11.87 22.81
CA THR A 597 -1.41 -11.95 24.25
C THR A 597 -1.57 -10.51 24.77
N PRO A 598 -2.34 -10.26 25.84
CA PRO A 598 -2.46 -8.91 26.39
C PRO A 598 -1.05 -8.36 26.66
N LEU A 599 -0.79 -7.15 26.18
CA LEU A 599 0.45 -6.41 26.44
C LEU A 599 0.52 -6.12 27.95
N THR A 600 1.05 -7.05 28.76
CA THR A 600 1.22 -6.84 30.20
C THR A 600 2.32 -5.81 30.47
N ALA A 601 1.98 -4.77 31.22
CA ALA A 601 2.93 -3.81 31.77
C ALA A 601 3.92 -4.50 32.73
N ALA A 602 5.21 -4.49 32.40
CA ALA A 602 6.27 -4.87 33.34
C ALA A 602 7.50 -3.96 33.20
N THR A 603 7.87 -3.42 34.36
CA THR A 603 9.06 -2.66 34.73
C THR A 603 10.38 -3.37 34.39
N GLY A 604 11.38 -2.57 33.97
CA GLY A 604 12.79 -2.79 34.31
C GLY A 604 13.61 -3.82 33.51
N THR A 605 14.48 -3.28 32.64
CA THR A 605 15.85 -3.72 32.30
C THR A 605 16.13 -5.14 31.74
N THR A 606 16.77 -5.10 30.57
CA THR A 606 17.74 -6.04 29.94
C THR A 606 17.26 -7.30 29.17
N ARG A 607 17.79 -7.36 27.93
CA ARG A 607 18.02 -8.49 26.99
C ARG A 607 16.85 -9.05 26.17
N ILE A 608 16.89 -8.75 24.86
CA ILE A 608 16.39 -9.58 23.74
C ILE A 608 17.36 -9.34 22.56
N THR A 609 18.46 -10.09 22.41
CA THR A 609 18.65 -11.23 21.48
C THR A 609 17.66 -11.33 20.33
N GLU A 610 18.17 -11.12 19.10
CA GLU A 610 17.62 -11.53 17.79
C GLU A 610 16.10 -11.45 17.62
N ARG A 611 15.63 -10.35 17.00
CA ARG A 611 14.36 -10.37 16.27
C ARG A 611 14.62 -10.54 14.78
N THR A 612 14.47 -11.80 14.39
CA THR A 612 14.08 -12.34 13.10
C THR A 612 13.46 -11.33 12.12
N LYS A 613 13.88 -11.45 10.85
CA LYS A 613 13.27 -10.84 9.65
C LYS A 613 11.75 -10.80 9.75
N PRO A 614 11.07 -9.77 9.19
CA PRO A 614 9.61 -9.75 9.14
C PRO A 614 9.15 -11.04 8.47
N SER A 615 8.47 -11.88 9.25
CA SER A 615 7.83 -13.07 8.74
C SER A 615 6.88 -12.63 7.65
N LYS A 616 7.11 -13.09 6.42
CA LYS A 616 6.06 -13.20 5.40
C LYS A 616 4.81 -13.68 6.14
N ILE A 617 3.74 -12.88 6.09
CA ILE A 617 2.41 -13.29 6.54
C ILE A 617 2.20 -14.66 5.91
N ARG A 618 2.15 -15.72 6.73
CA ARG A 618 1.72 -17.03 6.26
C ARG A 618 0.24 -16.85 5.97
N GLN A 619 -0.08 -16.46 4.73
CA GLN A 619 -1.40 -16.69 4.18
C GLN A 619 -1.76 -18.14 4.50
N ARG A 620 -2.94 -18.34 5.09
CA ARG A 620 -3.52 -19.68 5.17
C ARG A 620 -3.53 -20.18 3.71
N PRO A 621 -2.96 -21.36 3.39
CA PRO A 621 -3.02 -21.86 2.03
C PRO A 621 -4.50 -21.84 1.61
N GLU A 622 -4.75 -21.34 0.40
CA GLU A 622 -6.07 -21.38 -0.23
C GLU A 622 -6.66 -22.76 0.05
N ARG A 623 -7.86 -22.80 0.67
CA ARG A 623 -8.57 -24.08 0.74
C ARG A 623 -8.74 -24.54 -0.71
N GLY A 624 -8.29 -25.75 -1.02
CA GLY A 624 -8.45 -26.32 -2.35
C GLY A 624 -9.94 -26.46 -2.72
N LEU A 625 -10.22 -27.04 -3.89
CA LEU A 625 -11.61 -27.38 -4.24
C LEU A 625 -12.27 -28.11 -3.06
N VAL A 626 -13.43 -27.64 -2.64
CA VAL A 626 -14.28 -28.33 -1.68
C VAL A 626 -15.36 -29.12 -2.41
N VAL A 627 -16.00 -30.04 -1.71
CA VAL A 627 -17.11 -30.85 -2.26
C VAL A 627 -18.22 -29.95 -2.83
N GLY A 628 -18.50 -28.81 -2.19
CA GLY A 628 -19.47 -27.81 -2.65
C GLY A 628 -19.19 -27.18 -4.02
N ASN A 629 -17.95 -27.25 -4.53
CA ASN A 629 -17.63 -26.77 -5.87
C ASN A 629 -18.14 -27.71 -6.99
N LEU A 630 -18.64 -28.90 -6.65
CA LEU A 630 -19.25 -29.81 -7.60
C LEU A 630 -20.75 -29.47 -7.76
N PRO A 631 -21.28 -29.25 -8.98
CA PRO A 631 -22.69 -28.94 -9.19
C PRO A 631 -23.65 -29.95 -8.53
N SER A 632 -23.28 -31.24 -8.57
CA SER A 632 -24.09 -32.32 -7.97
C SER A 632 -24.20 -32.25 -6.44
N ALA A 633 -23.37 -31.45 -5.77
CA ALA A 633 -23.45 -31.20 -4.33
C ALA A 633 -24.64 -30.32 -3.90
N SER A 634 -25.23 -29.55 -4.84
CA SER A 634 -26.30 -28.57 -4.60
C SER A 634 -27.61 -28.87 -5.32
N LEU A 635 -27.65 -29.84 -6.24
CA LEU A 635 -28.83 -30.13 -7.10
C LEU A 635 -30.01 -30.81 -6.39
N GLY A 636 -29.93 -31.03 -5.07
CA GLY A 636 -30.91 -31.79 -4.31
C GLY A 636 -30.73 -33.30 -4.47
N VAL A 637 -31.48 -34.06 -3.69
CA VAL A 637 -31.42 -35.52 -3.69
C VAL A 637 -32.82 -36.11 -3.71
N GLU A 638 -33.10 -36.92 -4.72
CA GLU A 638 -34.34 -37.69 -4.78
C GLU A 638 -34.31 -38.81 -3.74
N SER A 639 -35.41 -38.97 -3.00
CA SER A 639 -35.45 -39.88 -1.85
C SER A 639 -36.74 -40.65 -1.72
N VAL A 640 -36.63 -41.84 -1.12
CA VAL A 640 -37.78 -42.66 -0.71
C VAL A 640 -37.84 -42.75 0.80
N LYS A 641 -39.04 -42.90 1.35
CA LYS A 641 -39.23 -43.10 2.79
C LYS A 641 -38.73 -44.49 3.19
N PRO A 642 -38.23 -44.69 4.43
CA PRO A 642 -37.82 -46.02 4.91
C PRO A 642 -38.92 -47.09 4.84
N ALA A 643 -40.19 -46.66 4.91
CA ALA A 643 -41.36 -47.53 4.81
C ALA A 643 -41.81 -47.81 3.36
N ALA A 644 -41.13 -47.28 2.35
CA ALA A 644 -41.48 -47.47 0.94
C ALA A 644 -41.23 -48.93 0.49
N THR A 645 -41.85 -49.33 -0.62
CA THR A 645 -41.64 -50.66 -1.22
C THR A 645 -40.47 -50.65 -2.19
N ILE A 646 -39.90 -51.83 -2.48
CA ILE A 646 -38.88 -51.96 -3.53
C ILE A 646 -39.41 -51.48 -4.89
N GLU A 647 -40.69 -51.75 -5.20
CA GLU A 647 -41.28 -51.30 -6.48
C GLU A 647 -41.39 -49.79 -6.58
N GLN A 648 -41.66 -49.09 -5.47
CA GLN A 648 -41.63 -47.62 -5.44
C GLN A 648 -40.22 -47.11 -5.73
N ALA A 649 -39.20 -47.68 -5.09
CA ALA A 649 -37.81 -47.30 -5.34
C ALA A 649 -37.40 -47.57 -6.81
N ILE A 650 -37.70 -48.76 -7.35
CA ILE A 650 -37.44 -49.10 -8.76
C ILE A 650 -38.14 -48.12 -9.70
N THR A 651 -39.41 -47.79 -9.42
CA THR A 651 -40.19 -46.86 -10.26
C THR A 651 -39.56 -45.47 -10.26
N THR A 652 -39.19 -44.95 -9.09
CA THR A 652 -38.50 -43.65 -8.99
C THR A 652 -37.14 -43.70 -9.71
N MET A 653 -36.36 -44.77 -9.55
CA MET A 653 -35.08 -44.95 -10.25
C MET A 653 -35.26 -44.96 -11.78
N LEU A 654 -36.27 -45.65 -12.30
CA LEU A 654 -36.51 -45.71 -13.75
C LEU A 654 -37.06 -44.40 -14.31
N LEU A 655 -37.98 -43.73 -13.60
CA LEU A 655 -38.60 -42.49 -14.07
C LEU A 655 -37.59 -41.34 -14.18
N HIS A 656 -36.61 -41.31 -13.28
CA HIS A 656 -35.62 -40.24 -13.21
C HIS A 656 -34.22 -40.67 -13.69
N ASP A 657 -34.11 -41.89 -14.24
CA ASP A 657 -32.86 -42.49 -14.72
C ASP A 657 -31.72 -42.48 -13.67
N TYR A 658 -32.07 -42.81 -12.42
CA TYR A 658 -31.13 -42.85 -11.31
C TYR A 658 -30.59 -44.25 -11.03
N SER A 659 -29.30 -44.32 -10.74
CA SER A 659 -28.63 -45.57 -10.33
C SER A 659 -28.70 -45.82 -8.82
N GLN A 660 -29.06 -44.79 -8.05
CA GLN A 660 -29.18 -44.83 -6.60
C GLN A 660 -30.20 -43.81 -6.08
N LEU A 661 -30.79 -44.07 -4.92
CA LEU A 661 -31.70 -43.17 -4.21
C LEU A 661 -31.32 -43.05 -2.74
N ALA A 662 -31.56 -41.88 -2.16
CA ALA A 662 -31.48 -41.71 -0.71
C ALA A 662 -32.71 -42.31 -0.03
N VAL A 663 -32.51 -42.83 1.18
CA VAL A 663 -33.60 -43.27 2.06
C VAL A 663 -33.70 -42.28 3.21
N MET A 664 -34.78 -41.51 3.28
CA MET A 664 -34.86 -40.34 4.17
C MET A 664 -36.18 -40.24 4.94
N SER A 665 -36.09 -39.78 6.19
CA SER A 665 -37.23 -39.43 7.05
C SER A 665 -37.31 -37.92 7.22
N GLY A 666 -37.55 -37.21 6.11
CA GLY A 666 -37.47 -35.75 6.00
C GLY A 666 -36.08 -35.26 5.60
N GLN A 667 -35.95 -33.98 5.24
CA GLN A 667 -34.76 -33.40 4.59
C GLN A 667 -33.43 -33.45 5.39
N ARG A 668 -33.49 -33.71 6.70
CA ARG A 668 -32.31 -33.75 7.60
C ARG A 668 -31.87 -35.15 8.02
N ASN A 669 -32.77 -36.14 7.91
CA ASN A 669 -32.59 -37.47 8.47
C ASN A 669 -32.36 -38.49 7.36
N LEU A 670 -31.08 -38.73 7.04
CA LEU A 670 -30.65 -39.78 6.12
C LEU A 670 -30.58 -41.12 6.87
N SER A 671 -31.33 -42.11 6.40
CA SER A 671 -31.36 -43.47 6.97
C SER A 671 -30.46 -44.45 6.22
N GLY A 672 -30.09 -44.14 4.97
CA GLY A 672 -29.23 -44.96 4.13
C GLY A 672 -29.44 -44.68 2.65
N ALA A 673 -28.97 -45.59 1.80
CA ALA A 673 -29.12 -45.52 0.35
C ALA A 673 -29.65 -46.83 -0.23
N VAL A 674 -30.21 -46.79 -1.43
CA VAL A 674 -30.61 -47.98 -2.19
C VAL A 674 -30.05 -47.86 -3.60
N THR A 675 -29.50 -48.95 -4.13
CA THR A 675 -28.92 -49.03 -5.48
C THR A 675 -29.48 -50.23 -6.23
N TRP A 676 -29.31 -50.27 -7.56
CA TRP A 676 -29.69 -51.44 -8.34
C TRP A 676 -29.04 -52.72 -7.82
N LYS A 677 -27.78 -52.63 -7.39
CA LYS A 677 -27.00 -53.74 -6.81
C LYS A 677 -27.59 -54.20 -5.47
N SER A 678 -28.01 -53.27 -4.59
CA SER A 678 -28.57 -53.63 -3.29
C SER A 678 -29.97 -54.24 -3.42
N ILE A 679 -30.80 -53.70 -4.32
CA ILE A 679 -32.12 -54.25 -4.66
C ILE A 679 -31.99 -55.66 -5.24
N ALA A 680 -31.11 -55.86 -6.21
CA ALA A 680 -30.89 -57.15 -6.84
C ALA A 680 -30.43 -58.19 -5.81
N LYS A 681 -29.50 -57.82 -4.92
CA LYS A 681 -29.02 -58.70 -3.84
C LYS A 681 -30.12 -59.06 -2.86
N ALA A 682 -30.92 -58.09 -2.42
CA ALA A 682 -32.04 -58.33 -1.50
C ALA A 682 -33.09 -59.26 -2.13
N ARG A 683 -33.45 -59.04 -3.39
CA ARG A 683 -34.40 -59.89 -4.14
C ARG A 683 -33.87 -61.30 -4.41
N HIS A 684 -32.58 -61.42 -4.67
CA HIS A 684 -31.94 -62.72 -4.87
C HIS A 684 -31.94 -63.55 -3.58
N GLN A 685 -31.72 -62.91 -2.43
CA GLN A 685 -31.81 -63.58 -1.13
C GLN A 685 -33.25 -63.92 -0.74
N LYS A 686 -34.19 -62.99 -0.99
CA LYS A 686 -35.61 -63.19 -0.69
C LYS A 686 -36.47 -62.42 -1.69
N ARG A 687 -37.32 -63.14 -2.44
CA ARG A 687 -38.14 -62.57 -3.52
C ARG A 687 -39.03 -61.41 -3.05
N ASP A 688 -39.62 -61.55 -1.85
CA ASP A 688 -40.50 -60.55 -1.22
C ASP A 688 -39.78 -59.72 -0.14
N ALA A 689 -38.50 -59.41 -0.33
CA ALA A 689 -37.75 -58.59 0.61
C ALA A 689 -38.38 -57.19 0.77
N PRO A 690 -38.51 -56.67 2.01
CA PRO A 690 -38.87 -55.27 2.22
C PRO A 690 -37.70 -54.35 1.80
N LEU A 691 -37.98 -53.08 1.53
CA LEU A 691 -36.96 -52.11 1.13
C LEU A 691 -35.82 -52.01 2.16
N SER A 692 -36.13 -52.13 3.46
CA SER A 692 -35.15 -52.13 4.54
C SER A 692 -34.03 -53.17 4.38
N ALA A 693 -34.30 -54.29 3.70
CA ALA A 693 -33.28 -55.31 3.40
C ALA A 693 -32.34 -54.93 2.24
N ALA A 694 -32.73 -53.95 1.43
CA ALA A 694 -31.94 -53.38 0.34
C ALA A 694 -31.24 -52.06 0.73
N VAL A 695 -31.48 -51.53 1.93
CA VAL A 695 -30.83 -50.30 2.40
C VAL A 695 -29.38 -50.58 2.76
N ILE A 696 -28.46 -49.83 2.18
CA ILE A 696 -27.04 -49.83 2.51
C ILE A 696 -26.69 -48.60 3.35
N PRO A 697 -25.63 -48.66 4.18
CA PRO A 697 -25.13 -47.48 4.90
C PRO A 697 -24.79 -46.37 3.91
N ALA A 698 -25.27 -45.16 4.18
CA ALA A 698 -24.90 -43.98 3.42
C ALA A 698 -23.68 -43.31 4.05
N VAL A 699 -22.74 -42.88 3.21
CA VAL A 699 -21.60 -42.06 3.64
C VAL A 699 -21.93 -40.61 3.36
N GLU A 700 -21.71 -39.78 4.38
CA GLU A 700 -21.96 -38.34 4.31
C GLU A 700 -20.63 -37.59 4.32
N VAL A 701 -20.56 -36.55 3.49
CA VAL A 701 -19.48 -35.58 3.46
C VAL A 701 -20.04 -34.20 3.71
N SER A 702 -19.25 -33.36 4.38
CA SER A 702 -19.64 -31.97 4.58
C SER A 702 -19.54 -31.22 3.26
N TYR A 703 -20.49 -30.32 3.02
CA TYR A 703 -20.43 -29.40 1.87
C TYR A 703 -19.11 -28.59 1.82
N ALA A 704 -18.56 -28.27 2.99
CA ALA A 704 -17.30 -27.52 3.13
C ALA A 704 -16.06 -28.43 3.27
N GLU A 705 -16.20 -29.74 3.09
CA GLU A 705 -15.07 -30.68 3.15
C GLU A 705 -14.15 -30.52 1.94
N ASP A 706 -12.83 -30.62 2.14
CA ASP A 706 -11.87 -30.60 1.04
C ASP A 706 -12.13 -31.78 0.11
N LEU A 707 -12.17 -31.52 -1.20
CA LEU A 707 -12.46 -32.54 -2.20
C LEU A 707 -11.40 -33.64 -2.16
N ILE A 708 -10.12 -33.31 -1.94
CA ILE A 708 -9.03 -34.29 -1.86
C ILE A 708 -9.26 -35.27 -0.70
N ASP A 709 -9.73 -34.76 0.44
CA ASP A 709 -10.06 -35.57 1.61
C ASP A 709 -11.34 -36.41 1.39
N ALA A 710 -12.24 -35.93 0.52
CA ALA A 710 -13.45 -36.66 0.13
C ALA A 710 -13.21 -37.72 -0.96
N LEU A 711 -12.18 -37.60 -1.80
CA LEU A 711 -11.90 -38.53 -2.92
C LEU A 711 -11.77 -40.00 -2.47
N PRO A 712 -11.06 -40.35 -1.37
CA PRO A 712 -11.01 -41.72 -0.87
C PRO A 712 -12.40 -42.26 -0.51
N LYS A 713 -13.27 -41.41 0.05
CA LYS A 713 -14.64 -41.81 0.44
C LYS A 713 -15.50 -42.05 -0.80
N ILE A 714 -15.44 -41.15 -1.79
CA ILE A 714 -16.18 -41.29 -3.06
C ILE A 714 -15.75 -42.57 -3.78
N THR A 715 -14.44 -42.83 -3.85
CA THR A 715 -13.90 -44.01 -4.56
C THR A 715 -14.25 -45.32 -3.85
N ALA A 716 -14.22 -45.34 -2.50
CA ALA A 716 -14.53 -46.54 -1.73
C ALA A 716 -16.02 -46.92 -1.73
N HIS A 717 -16.90 -45.92 -1.88
CA HIS A 717 -18.35 -46.10 -1.71
C HIS A 717 -19.16 -45.86 -3.00
N ASP A 718 -18.50 -45.62 -4.14
CA ASP A 718 -19.04 -45.23 -5.46
C ASP A 718 -19.73 -43.85 -5.48
N PHE A 719 -20.38 -43.45 -4.39
CA PHE A 719 -21.03 -42.16 -4.21
C PHE A 719 -21.06 -41.76 -2.73
N VAL A 720 -21.25 -40.47 -2.47
CA VAL A 720 -21.44 -39.88 -1.14
C VAL A 720 -22.59 -38.88 -1.16
N PHE A 721 -23.27 -38.71 -0.04
CA PHE A 721 -24.26 -37.63 0.12
C PHE A 721 -23.61 -36.40 0.73
N VAL A 722 -24.00 -35.24 0.21
CA VAL A 722 -23.49 -33.95 0.69
C VAL A 722 -24.46 -33.38 1.68
N ARG A 723 -23.96 -33.05 2.86
CA ARG A 723 -24.72 -32.34 3.90
C ARG A 723 -24.43 -30.85 3.82
N GLY A 724 -25.46 -30.10 3.44
CA GLY A 724 -25.43 -28.66 3.25
C GLY A 724 -25.36 -27.85 4.55
N PRO A 725 -25.18 -26.52 4.45
CA PRO A 725 -24.96 -25.61 5.58
C PRO A 725 -26.09 -25.62 6.61
N HIS A 726 -27.34 -25.84 6.18
CA HIS A 726 -28.52 -25.87 7.05
C HIS A 726 -28.82 -27.27 7.63
N ASN A 727 -27.81 -28.15 7.64
CA ASN A 727 -27.88 -29.53 8.13
C ASN A 727 -28.90 -30.39 7.36
N THR A 728 -29.15 -30.06 6.09
CA THR A 728 -30.00 -30.81 5.15
C THR A 728 -29.14 -31.56 4.14
N ILE A 729 -29.61 -32.69 3.60
CA ILE A 729 -28.93 -33.34 2.49
C ILE A 729 -29.16 -32.50 1.23
N SER A 730 -28.09 -31.94 0.68
CA SER A 730 -28.13 -30.97 -0.42
C SER A 730 -27.82 -31.59 -1.78
N GLY A 731 -27.13 -32.73 -1.81
CA GLY A 731 -26.69 -33.33 -3.06
C GLY A 731 -26.11 -34.73 -2.91
N ILE A 732 -25.73 -35.31 -4.04
CA ILE A 732 -25.07 -36.60 -4.16
C ILE A 732 -23.90 -36.45 -5.13
N VAL A 733 -22.73 -36.92 -4.74
CA VAL A 733 -21.50 -36.82 -5.54
C VAL A 733 -20.97 -38.21 -5.85
N THR A 734 -20.68 -38.44 -7.12
CA THR A 734 -20.10 -39.68 -7.66
C THR A 734 -18.71 -39.42 -8.25
N ALA A 735 -17.95 -40.49 -8.50
CA ALA A 735 -16.67 -40.39 -9.20
C ALA A 735 -16.82 -39.78 -10.62
N SER A 736 -17.95 -40.01 -11.29
CA SER A 736 -18.22 -39.43 -12.62
C SER A 736 -18.36 -37.91 -12.56
N ASP A 737 -19.02 -37.39 -11.52
CA ASP A 737 -19.19 -35.95 -11.34
C ASP A 737 -17.84 -35.27 -11.13
N VAL A 738 -16.99 -35.86 -10.29
CA VAL A 738 -15.62 -35.38 -10.06
C VAL A 738 -14.84 -35.37 -11.37
N VAL A 739 -14.84 -36.47 -12.13
CA VAL A 739 -14.10 -36.57 -13.40
C VAL A 739 -14.61 -35.55 -14.42
N GLN A 740 -15.92 -35.34 -14.52
CA GLN A 740 -16.50 -34.37 -15.43
C GLN A 740 -16.06 -32.94 -15.07
N THR A 741 -16.15 -32.55 -13.80
CA THR A 741 -15.76 -31.20 -13.35
C THR A 741 -14.25 -30.98 -13.49
N TYR A 742 -13.41 -31.93 -13.05
CA TYR A 742 -11.96 -31.84 -13.23
C TYR A 742 -11.56 -31.83 -14.71
N GLY A 743 -12.25 -32.59 -15.56
CA GLY A 743 -12.01 -32.60 -17.00
C GLY A 743 -12.24 -31.23 -17.64
N VAL A 744 -13.33 -30.55 -17.26
CA VAL A 744 -13.62 -29.18 -17.72
C VAL A 744 -12.56 -28.19 -17.23
N MET A 745 -12.14 -28.29 -15.97
CA MET A 745 -11.13 -27.38 -15.38
C MET A 745 -9.72 -27.60 -15.94
N THR A 746 -9.34 -28.85 -16.25
CA THR A 746 -7.97 -29.19 -16.67
C THR A 746 -7.76 -29.11 -18.18
N SER A 747 -8.80 -29.27 -19.00
CA SER A 747 -8.71 -29.24 -20.47
C SER A 747 -7.97 -28.01 -21.04
N PRO A 748 -8.20 -26.78 -20.57
CA PRO A 748 -7.45 -25.61 -21.05
C PRO A 748 -5.94 -25.68 -20.82
N PHE A 749 -5.48 -26.29 -19.72
CA PHE A 749 -4.05 -26.46 -19.44
C PHE A 749 -3.38 -27.34 -20.48
N PHE A 750 -4.04 -28.45 -20.86
CA PHE A 750 -3.52 -29.35 -21.90
C PHE A 750 -3.47 -28.67 -23.26
N ILE A 751 -4.52 -27.91 -23.62
CA ILE A 751 -4.57 -27.18 -24.91
C ILE A 751 -3.46 -26.12 -24.98
N ILE A 752 -3.26 -25.33 -23.91
CA ILE A 752 -2.19 -24.32 -23.86
C ILE A 752 -0.81 -24.97 -23.89
N GLY A 753 -0.63 -26.09 -23.17
CA GLY A 753 0.62 -26.85 -23.20
C GLY A 753 0.95 -27.38 -24.60
N GLU A 754 -0.06 -27.79 -25.37
CA GLU A 754 0.11 -28.22 -26.75
C GLU A 754 0.44 -27.04 -27.68
N ILE A 755 -0.22 -25.89 -27.51
CA ILE A 755 0.11 -24.66 -28.23
C ILE A 755 1.57 -24.26 -27.98
N ASP A 756 2.05 -24.30 -26.73
CA ASP A 756 3.45 -24.02 -26.37
C ASP A 756 4.42 -24.94 -27.12
N GLN A 757 4.12 -26.25 -27.15
CA GLN A 757 4.95 -27.24 -27.84
C GLN A 757 4.99 -27.01 -29.36
N ILE A 758 3.85 -26.75 -29.98
CA ILE A 758 3.77 -26.52 -31.42
C ILE A 758 4.48 -25.21 -31.80
N LEU A 759 4.26 -24.13 -31.06
CA LEU A 759 4.96 -22.86 -31.29
C LEU A 759 6.47 -23.00 -31.13
N ARG A 760 6.93 -23.75 -30.13
CA ARG A 760 8.36 -24.04 -29.96
C ARG A 760 8.93 -24.76 -31.17
N TRP A 761 8.24 -25.81 -31.62
CA TRP A 761 8.66 -26.60 -32.76
C TRP A 761 8.73 -25.78 -34.05
N ILE A 762 7.72 -24.93 -34.30
CA ILE A 762 7.69 -24.00 -35.44
C ILE A 762 8.89 -23.06 -35.44
N LEU A 763 9.19 -22.46 -34.30
CA LEU A 763 10.30 -21.52 -34.20
C LEU A 763 11.67 -22.20 -34.35
N GLU A 764 11.80 -23.43 -33.85
CA GLU A 764 13.01 -24.24 -33.99
C GLU A 764 13.29 -24.64 -35.46
N ASP A 765 12.24 -24.86 -36.27
CA ASP A 765 12.38 -25.19 -37.69
C ASP A 765 12.65 -23.95 -38.57
N ALA A 766 12.08 -22.80 -38.23
CA ALA A 766 12.06 -21.62 -39.09
C ALA A 766 13.12 -20.55 -38.77
N ILE A 767 13.66 -20.51 -37.55
CA ILE A 767 14.49 -19.39 -37.07
C ILE A 767 15.72 -19.93 -36.33
N ASP A 768 16.88 -19.30 -36.53
CA ASP A 768 18.11 -19.65 -35.80
C ASP A 768 18.09 -19.13 -34.35
N ILE A 769 18.68 -19.91 -33.44
CA ILE A 769 18.74 -19.56 -32.01
C ILE A 769 19.45 -18.22 -31.75
N GLU A 770 20.43 -17.85 -32.57
CA GLU A 770 21.15 -16.56 -32.48
C GLU A 770 20.22 -15.37 -32.72
N GLN A 771 19.28 -15.48 -33.66
CA GLN A 771 18.28 -14.44 -33.93
C GLN A 771 17.30 -14.32 -32.77
N VAL A 772 16.92 -15.44 -32.16
CA VAL A 772 16.05 -15.46 -30.98
C VAL A 772 16.74 -14.83 -29.77
N GLN A 773 18.04 -15.08 -29.56
CA GLN A 773 18.83 -14.45 -28.50
C GLN A 773 18.88 -12.93 -28.67
N VAL A 774 19.10 -12.41 -29.89
CA VAL A 774 19.08 -10.96 -30.14
C VAL A 774 17.73 -10.34 -29.81
N LEU A 775 16.62 -11.03 -30.08
CA LEU A 775 15.27 -10.49 -29.83
C LEU A 775 14.80 -10.64 -28.39
N CYS A 776 15.22 -11.69 -27.68
CA CYS A 776 14.66 -12.06 -26.37
C CYS A 776 15.66 -12.02 -25.21
N ASP A 777 16.95 -11.92 -25.49
CA ASP A 777 18.05 -11.91 -24.51
C ASP A 777 19.24 -11.07 -25.03
N ALA A 778 18.96 -9.86 -25.54
CA ALA A 778 19.97 -8.96 -26.12
C ALA A 778 21.12 -8.61 -25.13
N ASP A 779 20.81 -8.60 -23.84
CA ASP A 779 21.75 -8.31 -22.75
C ASP A 779 22.45 -9.59 -22.20
N GLY A 780 22.11 -10.79 -22.73
CA GLY A 780 22.70 -12.08 -22.35
C GLY A 780 22.42 -12.54 -20.91
N THR A 781 21.48 -11.89 -20.22
CA THR A 781 21.18 -12.11 -18.81
C THR A 781 20.47 -13.42 -18.51
N ARG A 782 19.68 -13.94 -19.48
CA ARG A 782 18.86 -15.15 -19.31
C ARG A 782 19.55 -16.40 -19.84
N GLN A 783 20.67 -16.26 -20.56
CA GLN A 783 21.43 -17.35 -21.17
C GLN A 783 20.52 -18.30 -21.97
N ILE A 784 19.74 -17.77 -22.90
CA ILE A 784 18.87 -18.59 -23.76
C ILE A 784 19.74 -19.39 -24.73
N ASP A 785 20.10 -20.62 -24.38
CA ASP A 785 20.98 -21.52 -25.16
C ASP A 785 20.21 -22.53 -26.03
N GLY A 786 18.87 -22.50 -25.99
CA GLY A 786 18.00 -23.35 -26.81
C GLY A 786 16.52 -23.01 -26.67
N PHE A 787 15.71 -23.50 -27.62
CA PHE A 787 14.27 -23.22 -27.72
C PHE A 787 13.46 -23.71 -26.50
N SER A 788 13.98 -24.68 -25.74
CA SER A 788 13.35 -25.19 -24.51
C SER A 788 13.33 -24.16 -23.37
N ARG A 789 14.14 -23.10 -23.42
CA ARG A 789 14.16 -22.02 -22.42
C ARG A 789 13.24 -20.85 -22.76
N LEU A 790 12.56 -20.91 -23.91
CA LEU A 790 11.62 -19.90 -24.32
C LEU A 790 10.34 -19.99 -23.49
N THR A 791 9.87 -18.82 -23.09
CA THR A 791 8.58 -18.63 -22.45
C THR A 791 7.53 -18.19 -23.49
N MET A 792 6.24 -18.32 -23.18
CA MET A 792 5.17 -17.84 -24.06
C MET A 792 5.32 -16.36 -24.46
N GLY A 793 5.87 -15.52 -23.56
CA GLY A 793 6.16 -14.12 -23.86
C GLY A 793 7.32 -13.93 -24.83
N ASP A 794 8.27 -14.87 -24.87
CA ASP A 794 9.37 -14.86 -25.84
C ASP A 794 8.85 -15.23 -27.23
N TYR A 795 7.95 -16.22 -27.34
CA TYR A 795 7.30 -16.53 -28.63
C TYR A 795 6.55 -15.33 -29.19
N GLN A 796 5.84 -14.58 -28.34
CA GLN A 796 5.15 -13.37 -28.76
C GLN A 796 6.14 -12.33 -29.33
N ARG A 797 7.27 -12.06 -28.65
CA ARG A 797 8.27 -11.09 -29.13
C ARG A 797 8.90 -11.51 -30.45
N VAL A 798 9.19 -12.80 -30.62
CA VAL A 798 9.74 -13.34 -31.88
C VAL A 798 8.71 -13.20 -33.00
N LEU A 799 7.47 -13.60 -32.79
CA LEU A 799 6.42 -13.57 -33.81
C LEU A 799 5.88 -12.15 -34.10
N GLU A 800 6.07 -11.20 -33.18
CA GLU A 800 5.83 -9.78 -33.42
C GLU A 800 6.94 -9.14 -34.28
N ASN A 801 8.13 -9.74 -34.41
CA ASN A 801 9.17 -9.22 -35.29
C ASN A 801 8.82 -9.48 -36.77
N PRO A 802 8.83 -8.45 -37.66
CA PRO A 802 8.46 -8.62 -39.06
C PRO A 802 9.37 -9.57 -39.87
N GLU A 803 10.67 -9.61 -39.57
CA GLU A 803 11.64 -10.46 -40.27
C GLU A 803 11.48 -11.92 -39.86
N ALA A 804 11.34 -12.17 -38.55
CA ALA A 804 11.04 -13.49 -38.00
C ALA A 804 9.70 -14.04 -38.52
N TRP A 805 8.66 -13.19 -38.61
CA TRP A 805 7.36 -13.58 -39.18
C TRP A 805 7.45 -13.95 -40.66
N ALA A 806 8.25 -13.21 -41.44
CA ALA A 806 8.44 -13.49 -42.87
C ALA A 806 9.13 -14.85 -43.10
N ALA A 807 10.02 -15.26 -42.18
CA ALA A 807 10.71 -16.56 -42.25
C ALA A 807 9.75 -17.77 -42.14
N LEU A 808 8.58 -17.61 -41.50
CA LEU A 808 7.58 -18.66 -41.35
C LEU A 808 6.83 -18.98 -42.64
N GLY A 809 6.82 -18.06 -43.62
CA GLY A 809 6.12 -18.23 -44.89
C GLY A 809 4.59 -18.36 -44.79
N TRP A 810 3.99 -18.02 -43.64
CA TRP A 810 2.54 -18.15 -43.45
C TRP A 810 1.74 -17.08 -44.19
N PRO A 811 0.63 -17.43 -44.86
CA PRO A 811 -0.28 -16.47 -45.49
C PRO A 811 -1.24 -15.82 -44.48
N LEU A 812 -0.84 -15.74 -43.21
CA LEU A 812 -1.65 -15.22 -42.09
C LEU A 812 -1.26 -13.77 -41.77
N ASP A 813 -2.22 -12.99 -41.27
CA ASP A 813 -1.94 -11.62 -40.81
C ASP A 813 -1.24 -11.64 -39.45
N ARG A 814 -0.01 -11.08 -39.43
CA ARG A 814 0.83 -11.00 -38.22
C ARG A 814 0.13 -10.29 -37.06
N ARG A 815 -0.54 -9.15 -37.31
CA ARG A 815 -1.13 -8.34 -36.23
C ARG A 815 -2.30 -9.08 -35.58
N VAL A 816 -3.15 -9.68 -36.39
CA VAL A 816 -4.28 -10.49 -35.90
C VAL A 816 -3.76 -11.70 -35.14
N PHE A 817 -2.77 -12.41 -35.66
CA PHE A 817 -2.19 -13.57 -34.97
C PHE A 817 -1.53 -13.19 -33.63
N SER A 818 -0.72 -12.13 -33.59
CA SER A 818 -0.08 -11.65 -32.35
C SER A 818 -1.10 -11.20 -31.30
N GLN A 819 -2.22 -10.58 -31.70
CA GLN A 819 -3.30 -10.24 -30.78
C GLN A 819 -3.93 -11.49 -30.15
N TRP A 820 -4.18 -12.54 -30.93
CA TRP A 820 -4.70 -13.80 -30.42
C TRP A 820 -3.71 -14.49 -29.48
N LEU A 821 -2.42 -14.52 -29.83
CA LEU A 821 -1.37 -15.07 -28.98
C LEU A 821 -1.25 -14.32 -27.64
N ARG A 822 -1.39 -12.99 -27.66
CA ARG A 822 -1.40 -12.16 -26.44
C ARG A 822 -2.56 -12.52 -25.51
N ARG A 823 -3.77 -12.71 -26.05
CA ARG A 823 -4.93 -13.17 -25.27
C ARG A 823 -4.68 -14.52 -24.64
N ILE A 824 -4.01 -15.44 -25.34
CA ILE A 824 -3.63 -16.76 -24.80
C ILE A 824 -2.59 -16.63 -23.69
N CYS A 825 -1.61 -15.73 -23.82
CA CYS A 825 -0.64 -15.43 -22.76
C CYS A 825 -1.31 -14.95 -21.47
N GLU A 826 -2.26 -14.02 -21.59
CA GLU A 826 -3.07 -13.49 -20.48
C GLU A 826 -3.89 -14.60 -19.83
N MET A 827 -4.57 -15.42 -20.64
CA MET A 827 -5.34 -16.57 -20.16
C MET A 827 -4.48 -17.58 -19.41
N ARG A 828 -3.31 -17.96 -19.94
CA ARG A 828 -2.38 -18.86 -19.27
C ARG A 828 -2.01 -18.33 -17.89
N ASN A 829 -1.70 -17.03 -17.77
CA ASN A 829 -1.34 -16.44 -16.48
C ASN A 829 -2.50 -16.55 -15.48
N ASN A 830 -3.74 -16.32 -15.92
CA ASN A 830 -4.93 -16.45 -15.06
C ASN A 830 -5.20 -17.90 -14.63
N ILE A 831 -4.94 -18.88 -15.51
CA ILE A 831 -5.17 -20.31 -15.26
C ILE A 831 -4.08 -20.91 -14.35
N MET A 832 -2.84 -20.40 -14.41
CA MET A 832 -1.71 -20.89 -13.59
C MET A 832 -1.91 -20.68 -12.08
N HIS A 833 -2.90 -19.89 -11.67
CA HIS A 833 -3.28 -19.70 -10.27
C HIS A 833 -4.30 -20.74 -9.75
N PHE A 834 -4.64 -21.79 -10.52
CA PHE A 834 -5.58 -22.84 -10.11
C PHE A 834 -6.89 -22.27 -9.53
N ASN A 835 -7.48 -21.30 -10.24
CA ASN A 835 -8.80 -20.79 -9.88
C ASN A 835 -9.83 -21.93 -9.92
N GLY A 836 -10.68 -22.03 -8.89
CA GLY A 836 -11.68 -23.10 -8.75
C GLY A 836 -12.86 -23.00 -9.72
N ASP A 837 -12.81 -22.10 -10.71
CA ASP A 837 -13.88 -21.86 -11.69
C ASP A 837 -13.46 -22.30 -13.10
N PRO A 838 -14.37 -22.94 -13.87
CA PRO A 838 -14.10 -23.28 -15.26
C PRO A 838 -13.99 -22.03 -16.14
N LEU A 839 -13.13 -22.08 -17.16
CA LEU A 839 -13.05 -21.02 -18.17
C LEU A 839 -14.37 -20.90 -18.95
N PRO A 840 -14.75 -19.68 -19.38
CA PRO A 840 -15.88 -19.48 -20.28
C PRO A 840 -15.78 -20.32 -21.57
N ASP A 841 -16.91 -20.83 -22.06
CA ASP A 841 -16.97 -21.73 -23.23
C ASP A 841 -16.43 -21.07 -24.52
N ASP A 842 -16.63 -19.76 -24.68
CA ASP A 842 -16.12 -18.98 -25.82
C ASP A 842 -14.59 -18.92 -25.82
N MET A 843 -13.99 -18.80 -24.63
CA MET A 843 -12.54 -18.81 -24.44
C MET A 843 -11.95 -20.20 -24.70
N VAL A 844 -12.61 -21.25 -24.24
CA VAL A 844 -12.21 -22.64 -24.55
C VAL A 844 -12.31 -22.91 -26.06
N THR A 845 -13.35 -22.39 -26.70
CA THR A 845 -13.54 -22.49 -28.16
C THR A 845 -12.45 -21.72 -28.91
N MET A 846 -12.08 -20.52 -28.45
CA MET A 846 -10.97 -19.75 -29.00
C MET A 846 -9.66 -20.56 -28.96
N LEU A 847 -9.32 -21.14 -27.81
CA LEU A 847 -8.11 -21.98 -27.65
C LEU A 847 -8.11 -23.16 -28.62
N LYS A 848 -9.25 -23.87 -28.75
CA LYS A 848 -9.39 -24.98 -29.70
C LYS A 848 -9.21 -24.53 -31.15
N ASN A 849 -9.80 -23.40 -31.53
CA ASN A 849 -9.68 -22.84 -32.88
C ASN A 849 -8.23 -22.44 -33.20
N PHE A 850 -7.55 -21.81 -32.24
CA PHE A 850 -6.15 -21.43 -32.41
C PHE A 850 -5.22 -22.65 -32.50
N LEU A 851 -5.43 -23.67 -31.67
CA LEU A 851 -4.70 -24.93 -31.77
C LEU A 851 -4.96 -25.62 -33.13
N SER A 852 -6.21 -25.62 -33.61
CA SER A 852 -6.55 -26.17 -34.92
C SER A 852 -5.84 -25.42 -36.05
N LEU A 853 -5.78 -24.09 -35.97
CA LEU A 853 -5.04 -23.25 -36.92
C LEU A 853 -3.56 -23.62 -36.92
N LEU A 854 -2.93 -23.75 -35.75
CA LEU A 854 -1.52 -24.13 -35.65
C LEU A 854 -1.25 -25.51 -36.26
N ARG A 855 -2.13 -26.50 -36.02
CA ARG A 855 -2.00 -27.84 -36.61
C ARG A 855 -2.21 -27.87 -38.13
N GLU A 856 -3.05 -26.99 -38.67
CA GLU A 856 -3.31 -26.93 -40.12
C GLU A 856 -2.13 -26.34 -40.90
N TYR A 857 -1.48 -25.33 -40.32
CA TYR A 857 -0.31 -24.68 -40.91
C TYR A 857 1.02 -25.32 -40.48
N CYS A 858 0.96 -26.40 -39.70
CA CYS A 858 2.10 -27.18 -39.23
C CYS A 858 1.74 -28.68 -39.12
N PRO A 859 1.72 -29.41 -40.26
CA PRO A 859 1.31 -30.82 -40.31
C PRO A 859 2.32 -31.81 -39.70
#